data_AF-A0A450UAE6-F1
#
_entry.id   AF-A0A450UAE6-F1
#
_cell.length_a   1.000
_cell.length_b   1.000
_cell.length_c   1.000
_cell.angle_alpha   90.00
_cell.angle_beta   90.00
_cell.angle_gamma   90.00
#
_symmetry.space_group_name_H-M   'P 1'
#
loop_
_entity.id
_entity.type
_entity.pdbx_description
1 polymer ?
#
loop_
_entity_poly.entity_id
_entity_poly.type
_entity_poly.pdbx_seq_one_letter_code
_entity_poly.pdbx_strand_id
1 'polypeptide(L)'
;MAPNKKADSTEFEVAKSETSAPTAPKSSARVTKASPVPPTTKKEASLAEKKTTVKPTTATALPKVSKTIKASPSPEAEKEPSFIGKGGKGKSEKDAQPVTMAAASKASSKTIETKPSSSIRQEMPFMGKKAGEPTPVIAPDHKQSQSGIDAMSLLRSLGDDKGDAKDRSRGIRPKRSATHRSAAEVIAKTTSRDHPKPSPKLKSKAVKKNQEVSRSGTPPSTKPLVESEMGTKSRLTPKVPIPPEPKGPIGGIDLPSMLPIVEEQAIAAILNAEHSDPFSFFGMHKPSTGKLIVRVFHPEASSIDVLDSTGSAVTRLKKVHDEGLFAGEISGHTQPFPYRLRLATPSGKTDIDDPYRFPPILSDKDVEEIAKGQCFSIYKVLGAHLTKVDGVAGATFAVWAPNASYVSVIGDFNGWDGRRHGMRLRHDCGVWEIFLPGVTSGSLYKYEIKHAPGTVPELKSDPCAFYTELPFGTASVVYGDGTTFRWRDGDWIESRERRAGFDEPLSFYEVHLGSWRRKPEEDNRWLSYREMASDLVDYCIDVGFTHIALLPASEHVHDDTVGYLPSSLYAPTNRYGTPDDFRYFVDACHKAGIGVVADWVPNYFSEEEHGLSLFDGTALYDHPNPWQGRDPDWNAPLYDLTRKEVVDYLISNALYWFDYFHLDGLRIGGLAKMFYLDYGRSEGEWTPNPDGSNENRDALAFIRRLNDLVAKKHPGAMMIAEDSSLRGDLTKPISEGGLGFTWRWNTSWVHDTLRYLGRHPVYRKYYQFELTNPLSYAFDEKFILSVSHDHVSIGQGSMPDKLPGDYWQKFATLRAWYALMYALPNKKLLFMGTEFAQDREWNSNISLDWHLLDSQMHRGTRELIRDLNKMYQGSPALHESDSDARGFEWIDTADDDSSVISFLRFTKDRTEFMVVITHITPVVRPNYRIGVPEMGRYREVLNTDAEVYGGGNQGSEGGATAEQHWAHGREYSVCVTLPPYATVVLELEKEKKEDKQKDEKTVKTVPGRV
;
A
#
# COMPACT_ATOMS: atom_id res chain seq x y z
N MET A 1 43.12 35.49 24.88
CA MET A 1 44.59 35.61 25.10
C MET A 1 45.26 34.35 24.58
N ALA A 2 46.46 34.47 24.03
CA ALA A 2 47.36 33.37 23.64
C ALA A 2 48.69 33.54 24.43
N PRO A 3 49.79 32.77 24.21
CA PRO A 3 49.98 31.38 23.76
C PRO A 3 51.02 30.60 24.62
N ASN A 4 51.36 29.36 24.25
CA ASN A 4 52.73 28.81 24.32
C ASN A 4 52.82 27.59 23.37
N LYS A 5 53.57 27.62 22.25
CA LYS A 5 55.03 27.47 22.08
C LYS A 5 55.60 26.10 22.46
N LYS A 6 55.99 25.31 21.46
CA LYS A 6 57.39 25.23 20.98
C LYS A 6 57.49 24.47 19.63
N ALA A 7 58.57 24.72 18.91
CA ALA A 7 58.98 24.03 17.68
C ALA A 7 60.40 23.47 17.87
N ASP A 8 60.83 22.57 16.99
CA ASP A 8 62.24 22.33 16.68
C ASP A 8 62.40 21.82 15.23
N SER A 9 63.60 21.96 14.68
CA SER A 9 63.88 21.94 13.23
C SER A 9 65.28 21.42 12.86
N THR A 10 65.43 20.76 11.71
CA THR A 10 66.68 20.51 10.92
C THR A 10 66.24 19.94 9.55
N GLU A 11 66.62 20.43 8.35
CA GLU A 11 67.92 20.49 7.64
C GLU A 11 68.46 19.08 7.20
N PHE A 12 68.99 18.78 5.99
CA PHE A 12 69.39 19.55 4.78
C PHE A 12 69.57 18.63 3.50
N GLU A 13 69.45 19.20 2.27
CA GLU A 13 70.17 18.95 0.97
C GLU A 13 70.20 17.64 0.06
N VAL A 14 69.95 17.85 -1.27
CA VAL A 14 70.76 17.47 -2.51
C VAL A 14 70.76 15.97 -3.03
N ALA A 15 70.80 15.58 -4.34
CA ALA A 15 71.10 16.20 -5.67
C ALA A 15 70.54 15.44 -6.93
N LYS A 16 70.43 16.15 -8.09
CA LYS A 16 70.67 15.77 -9.54
C LYS A 16 69.89 14.59 -10.20
N SER A 17 69.65 14.49 -11.53
CA SER A 17 70.16 15.14 -12.78
C SER A 17 69.04 15.24 -13.86
N GLU A 18 68.88 16.32 -14.63
CA GLU A 18 69.32 16.51 -16.06
C GLU A 18 69.02 15.35 -17.05
N THR A 19 68.60 15.49 -18.31
CA THR A 19 68.31 16.62 -19.25
C THR A 19 67.38 16.09 -20.40
N SER A 20 66.90 16.77 -21.47
CA SER A 20 66.98 18.14 -22.05
C SER A 20 65.74 18.45 -22.96
N ALA A 21 65.68 19.65 -23.55
CA ALA A 21 64.98 20.04 -24.78
C ALA A 21 65.93 20.96 -25.60
N PRO A 22 65.68 21.34 -26.90
CA PRO A 22 65.02 22.63 -27.22
C PRO A 22 64.31 22.63 -28.62
N THR A 23 63.78 23.70 -29.27
CA THR A 23 63.95 25.18 -29.19
C THR A 23 62.73 25.94 -29.79
N ALA A 24 62.53 27.22 -29.44
CA ALA A 24 61.40 28.11 -29.87
C ALA A 24 61.79 29.07 -31.06
N PRO A 25 61.23 30.30 -31.34
CA PRO A 25 61.01 31.40 -30.36
C PRO A 25 60.00 32.60 -30.67
N LYS A 26 59.92 33.57 -29.71
CA LYS A 26 59.49 35.01 -29.79
C LYS A 26 57.97 35.38 -29.81
N SER A 27 57.46 36.46 -29.17
CA SER A 27 58.04 37.44 -28.19
C SER A 27 57.00 38.44 -27.57
N SER A 28 57.20 38.84 -26.29
CA SER A 28 56.78 40.14 -25.62
C SER A 28 55.27 40.49 -25.47
N ALA A 29 54.74 41.28 -24.49
CA ALA A 29 55.27 42.08 -23.36
C ALA A 29 54.27 42.10 -22.13
N ARG A 30 54.31 43.14 -21.25
CA ARG A 30 53.99 43.07 -19.78
C ARG A 30 53.10 44.24 -19.25
N VAL A 31 52.50 44.09 -18.05
CA VAL A 31 51.96 45.13 -17.08
C VAL A 31 50.41 45.39 -17.09
N THR A 32 49.87 46.13 -16.11
CA THR A 32 48.66 45.81 -15.29
C THR A 32 47.58 46.90 -15.04
N LYS A 33 46.33 46.45 -14.77
CA LYS A 33 45.26 46.96 -13.83
C LYS A 33 44.39 48.23 -14.11
N ALA A 34 43.11 48.09 -13.67
CA ALA A 34 42.13 49.08 -13.13
C ALA A 34 40.89 49.54 -13.99
N SER A 35 39.74 49.76 -13.30
CA SER A 35 38.37 50.11 -13.80
C SER A 35 38.10 51.64 -13.79
N PRO A 36 36.96 52.19 -14.33
CA PRO A 36 35.64 52.26 -13.62
C PRO A 36 34.36 52.31 -14.54
N VAL A 37 33.23 52.87 -14.06
CA VAL A 37 31.80 52.74 -14.52
C VAL A 37 31.18 54.13 -14.95
N PRO A 38 29.84 54.29 -15.17
CA PRO A 38 29.02 54.37 -16.42
C PRO A 38 28.71 55.83 -16.93
N PRO A 39 27.71 56.17 -17.83
CA PRO A 39 26.26 56.28 -17.48
C PRO A 39 25.12 56.30 -18.60
N THR A 40 23.90 55.83 -18.23
CA THR A 40 22.50 56.36 -18.41
C THR A 40 21.83 56.97 -19.71
N THR A 41 20.64 56.42 -20.05
CA THR A 41 19.26 57.04 -20.24
C THR A 41 18.65 57.69 -21.52
N LYS A 42 17.38 57.28 -21.78
CA LYS A 42 16.13 58.02 -22.20
C LYS A 42 15.92 58.59 -23.63
N LYS A 43 14.85 58.14 -24.33
CA LYS A 43 13.55 58.86 -24.49
C LYS A 43 12.49 58.14 -25.37
N GLU A 44 11.22 58.33 -25.05
CA GLU A 44 10.04 58.13 -25.93
C GLU A 44 9.66 59.42 -26.68
N ALA A 45 8.93 59.32 -27.81
CA ALA A 45 7.90 60.29 -28.25
C ALA A 45 7.06 59.75 -29.44
N SER A 46 5.81 60.21 -29.57
CA SER A 46 4.75 59.74 -30.48
C SER A 46 4.35 60.77 -31.56
N LEU A 47 3.53 60.36 -32.56
CA LEU A 47 2.50 61.11 -33.35
C LEU A 47 1.97 60.17 -34.48
N ALA A 48 0.67 59.83 -34.60
CA ALA A 48 -0.45 60.56 -35.27
C ALA A 48 -0.20 60.84 -36.79
N GLU A 49 -1.13 60.70 -37.77
CA GLU A 49 -2.61 60.68 -37.82
C GLU A 49 -3.11 60.35 -39.27
N LYS A 50 -4.31 59.76 -39.51
CA LYS A 50 -5.34 60.15 -40.56
C LYS A 50 -6.37 59.10 -41.06
N LYS A 51 -7.66 59.41 -40.81
CA LYS A 51 -8.84 59.51 -41.72
C LYS A 51 -9.12 58.52 -42.89
N THR A 52 -10.17 57.71 -42.69
CA THR A 52 -11.43 57.56 -43.50
C THR A 52 -11.50 57.80 -45.03
N THR A 53 -12.02 56.80 -45.76
CA THR A 53 -12.98 56.97 -46.88
C THR A 53 -13.97 55.77 -46.96
N VAL A 54 -15.02 55.82 -47.79
CA VAL A 54 -16.33 55.18 -47.51
C VAL A 54 -17.01 54.51 -48.73
N LYS A 55 -17.64 53.32 -48.50
CA LYS A 55 -18.75 52.66 -49.25
C LYS A 55 -18.43 52.00 -50.63
N PRO A 56 -19.27 51.06 -51.16
CA PRO A 56 -20.75 50.96 -51.02
C PRO A 56 -21.41 49.65 -50.49
N THR A 57 -22.65 49.86 -50.00
CA THR A 57 -23.89 49.03 -49.79
C THR A 57 -23.92 47.52 -50.10
N THR A 58 -24.77 46.67 -49.49
CA THR A 58 -26.08 46.77 -48.74
C THR A 58 -26.32 45.42 -48.00
N ALA A 59 -27.23 45.19 -47.03
CA ALA A 59 -28.09 45.98 -46.11
C ALA A 59 -28.79 45.04 -45.07
N THR A 60 -29.38 45.60 -44.00
CA THR A 60 -30.48 45.08 -43.12
C THR A 60 -30.36 43.69 -42.44
N ALA A 61 -30.68 43.48 -41.14
CA ALA A 61 -31.11 44.39 -40.06
C ALA A 61 -30.80 43.82 -38.65
N LEU A 62 -30.89 44.68 -37.62
CA LEU A 62 -30.54 44.51 -36.18
C LEU A 62 -31.83 44.39 -35.31
N PRO A 63 -31.84 44.48 -33.94
CA PRO A 63 -30.77 44.52 -32.90
C PRO A 63 -31.00 43.61 -31.64
N LYS A 64 -30.03 43.64 -30.70
CA LYS A 64 -30.13 43.19 -29.28
C LYS A 64 -30.55 44.35 -28.35
N VAL A 65 -31.32 44.11 -27.26
CA VAL A 65 -31.28 44.88 -25.98
C VAL A 65 -31.69 43.96 -24.79
N SER A 66 -31.36 44.35 -23.55
CA SER A 66 -31.60 43.64 -22.28
C SER A 66 -32.61 44.34 -21.33
N LYS A 67 -32.96 43.66 -20.21
CA LYS A 67 -33.59 44.12 -18.93
C LYS A 67 -35.13 43.96 -18.69
N THR A 68 -35.42 43.24 -17.58
CA THR A 68 -36.43 43.45 -16.51
C THR A 68 -37.97 43.26 -16.68
N ILE A 69 -38.50 42.41 -15.76
CA ILE A 69 -39.69 42.59 -14.87
C ILE A 69 -41.14 42.24 -15.36
N LYS A 70 -41.73 41.25 -14.65
CA LYS A 70 -43.13 40.95 -14.25
C LYS A 70 -44.33 40.93 -15.24
N ALA A 71 -44.92 39.72 -15.32
CA ALA A 71 -46.34 39.35 -15.10
C ALA A 71 -47.45 39.66 -16.14
N SER A 72 -48.00 38.56 -16.71
CA SER A 72 -49.41 38.13 -16.98
C SER A 72 -50.52 39.13 -17.39
N PRO A 73 -51.61 38.72 -18.14
CA PRO A 73 -52.12 37.35 -18.41
C PRO A 73 -52.57 37.04 -19.89
N SER A 74 -53.17 35.86 -20.10
CA SER A 74 -53.69 35.21 -21.36
C SER A 74 -55.07 35.77 -21.86
N PRO A 75 -55.84 35.24 -22.89
CA PRO A 75 -55.91 33.88 -23.52
C PRO A 75 -56.31 33.77 -25.06
N GLU A 76 -56.83 32.59 -25.49
CA GLU A 76 -57.52 32.17 -26.78
C GLU A 76 -56.69 31.55 -27.95
N ALA A 77 -57.14 30.57 -28.79
CA ALA A 77 -58.19 29.51 -28.74
C ALA A 77 -58.12 28.51 -29.96
N GLU A 78 -58.97 27.45 -29.98
CA GLU A 78 -59.33 26.47 -31.09
C GLU A 78 -58.34 25.30 -31.44
N LYS A 79 -58.74 24.06 -31.86
CA LYS A 79 -60.05 23.43 -32.26
C LYS A 79 -60.04 21.86 -32.15
N GLU A 80 -61.21 21.19 -32.06
CA GLU A 80 -61.41 19.71 -32.17
C GLU A 80 -61.94 19.23 -33.56
N PRO A 81 -62.33 17.93 -33.80
CA PRO A 81 -63.68 17.42 -33.41
C PRO A 81 -63.90 15.90 -33.06
N SER A 82 -64.67 15.64 -31.98
CA SER A 82 -65.80 14.67 -31.81
C SER A 82 -65.75 13.14 -32.10
N PHE A 83 -66.28 12.31 -31.17
CA PHE A 83 -67.51 11.49 -31.33
C PHE A 83 -68.09 10.97 -29.97
N ILE A 84 -69.34 10.49 -29.92
CA ILE A 84 -70.20 10.37 -28.71
C ILE A 84 -70.69 8.92 -28.38
N GLY A 85 -70.84 8.58 -27.09
CA GLY A 85 -71.63 7.41 -26.59
C GLY A 85 -71.90 7.46 -25.06
N LYS A 86 -73.08 7.03 -24.56
CA LYS A 86 -73.58 7.32 -23.18
C LYS A 86 -73.69 6.11 -22.22
N GLY A 87 -73.39 6.36 -20.93
CA GLY A 87 -74.02 5.76 -19.72
C GLY A 87 -73.34 4.52 -19.10
N GLY A 88 -73.27 4.33 -17.77
CA GLY A 88 -73.60 5.21 -16.63
C GLY A 88 -73.56 4.48 -15.25
N LYS A 89 -73.42 5.23 -14.13
CA LYS A 89 -73.48 4.82 -12.69
C LYS A 89 -72.45 3.77 -12.20
N GLY A 90 -71.74 3.91 -11.05
CA GLY A 90 -71.61 5.02 -10.08
C GLY A 90 -70.90 4.60 -8.76
N LYS A 91 -70.58 5.58 -7.89
CA LYS A 91 -69.89 5.51 -6.56
C LYS A 91 -68.37 5.22 -6.59
N SER A 92 -67.49 5.85 -5.78
CA SER A 92 -67.64 6.97 -4.80
C SER A 92 -66.26 7.58 -4.41
N GLU A 93 -66.24 8.90 -4.10
CA GLU A 93 -65.29 9.66 -3.21
C GLU A 93 -63.76 9.46 -3.41
N LYS A 94 -62.90 10.44 -3.78
CA LYS A 94 -62.70 11.89 -3.48
C LYS A 94 -62.53 12.21 -1.99
N ASP A 95 -61.31 12.45 -1.50
CA ASP A 95 -60.39 13.63 -1.70
C ASP A 95 -60.72 14.83 -0.81
N ALA A 96 -59.78 15.21 0.09
CA ALA A 96 -59.44 16.62 0.36
C ALA A 96 -58.15 16.77 1.22
N GLN A 97 -57.18 17.49 0.67
CA GLN A 97 -56.01 18.12 1.31
C GLN A 97 -56.36 19.64 1.46
N PRO A 98 -55.46 20.65 1.66
CA PRO A 98 -54.06 20.69 2.12
C PRO A 98 -53.68 21.91 3.04
N VAL A 99 -52.36 22.13 3.18
CA VAL A 99 -51.61 23.42 3.41
C VAL A 99 -51.29 23.88 4.85
N THR A 100 -50.07 24.43 4.96
CA THR A 100 -49.28 24.88 6.11
C THR A 100 -49.32 26.40 6.36
N MET A 101 -48.91 26.84 7.57
CA MET A 101 -48.24 28.12 7.97
C MET A 101 -48.43 28.32 9.49
N ALA A 102 -47.64 29.07 10.28
CA ALA A 102 -46.23 29.50 10.23
C ALA A 102 -45.84 30.15 11.60
N ALA A 103 -44.53 30.26 11.87
CA ALA A 103 -43.87 31.27 12.74
C ALA A 103 -44.07 31.31 14.30
N ALA A 104 -42.96 31.01 15.00
CA ALA A 104 -42.28 31.84 16.02
C ALA A 104 -42.99 32.34 17.32
N SER A 105 -42.43 32.01 18.50
CA SER A 105 -41.45 32.86 19.24
C SER A 105 -41.33 32.62 20.77
N LYS A 106 -40.07 32.52 21.22
CA LYS A 106 -39.44 32.88 22.52
C LYS A 106 -40.23 32.84 23.86
N ALA A 107 -39.81 31.89 24.70
CA ALA A 107 -39.19 32.06 26.04
C ALA A 107 -39.87 32.89 27.16
N SER A 108 -40.03 32.31 28.36
CA SER A 108 -39.04 32.42 29.46
C SER A 108 -39.55 31.96 30.84
N SER A 109 -38.71 31.22 31.55
CA SER A 109 -38.54 31.06 33.03
C SER A 109 -39.71 31.26 34.03
N LYS A 110 -39.83 30.33 35.00
CA LYS A 110 -39.29 30.57 36.36
C LYS A 110 -39.23 29.31 37.25
N THR A 111 -38.14 29.24 38.01
CA THR A 111 -37.81 28.32 39.09
C THR A 111 -38.63 28.61 40.37
N ILE A 112 -38.72 27.64 41.29
CA ILE A 112 -38.48 27.82 42.75
C ILE A 112 -38.31 26.44 43.44
N GLU A 113 -37.53 26.42 44.52
CA GLU A 113 -37.03 25.24 45.23
C GLU A 113 -37.90 24.85 46.45
N THR A 114 -37.75 23.62 46.99
CA THR A 114 -37.19 23.32 48.35
C THR A 114 -37.65 21.96 48.96
N LYS A 115 -36.70 21.01 49.09
CA LYS A 115 -36.21 20.22 50.28
C LYS A 115 -37.05 20.13 51.61
N PRO A 116 -36.72 19.23 52.59
CA PRO A 116 -35.98 17.92 52.58
C PRO A 116 -36.42 16.83 53.63
N SER A 117 -35.68 15.69 53.66
CA SER A 117 -35.44 14.76 54.82
C SER A 117 -36.57 13.76 55.23
N SER A 118 -36.36 12.62 55.91
CA SER A 118 -35.18 12.04 56.62
C SER A 118 -35.16 10.48 56.75
N SER A 119 -33.98 9.88 56.55
CA SER A 119 -33.35 8.65 57.13
C SER A 119 -34.03 7.65 58.12
N ILE A 120 -33.58 6.36 58.05
CA ILE A 120 -33.19 5.36 59.13
C ILE A 120 -33.73 3.90 58.94
N ARG A 121 -32.86 3.02 58.39
CA ARG A 121 -32.23 1.76 58.95
C ARG A 121 -33.01 0.52 59.49
N GLN A 122 -32.33 -0.65 59.36
CA GLN A 122 -32.51 -1.99 59.99
C GLN A 122 -33.56 -2.96 59.36
N GLU A 123 -33.38 -4.29 59.26
CA GLU A 123 -32.22 -5.21 59.43
C GLU A 123 -32.47 -6.58 58.71
N MET A 124 -31.42 -7.41 58.49
CA MET A 124 -31.53 -8.80 57.94
C MET A 124 -31.73 -9.84 59.08
N PRO A 125 -32.18 -11.12 58.82
CA PRO A 125 -31.20 -12.20 58.52
C PRO A 125 -31.67 -13.48 57.74
N PHE A 126 -30.76 -14.00 56.90
CA PHE A 126 -30.30 -15.41 56.71
C PHE A 126 -31.18 -16.60 56.23
N MET A 127 -30.62 -17.28 55.20
CA MET A 127 -30.49 -18.75 54.93
C MET A 127 -31.69 -19.71 54.79
N GLY A 128 -31.71 -20.44 53.65
CA GLY A 128 -31.38 -21.89 53.71
C GLY A 128 -32.18 -22.94 52.89
N LYS A 129 -31.52 -23.49 51.83
CA LYS A 129 -31.50 -24.90 51.37
C LYS A 129 -32.66 -25.58 50.57
N LYS A 130 -32.25 -26.03 49.37
CA LYS A 130 -32.32 -27.39 48.76
C LYS A 130 -33.58 -27.95 48.03
N ALA A 131 -33.41 -28.07 46.70
CA ALA A 131 -33.32 -29.32 45.89
C ALA A 131 -34.57 -30.15 45.50
N GLY A 132 -34.62 -30.55 44.21
CA GLY A 132 -35.51 -31.59 43.66
C GLY A 132 -35.56 -31.64 42.11
N GLU A 133 -34.95 -32.69 41.55
CA GLU A 133 -35.03 -33.31 40.20
C GLU A 133 -36.27 -33.07 39.27
N PRO A 134 -36.16 -33.24 37.92
CA PRO A 134 -36.06 -34.58 37.29
C PRO A 134 -35.29 -34.76 35.94
N THR A 135 -35.09 -36.03 35.57
CA THR A 135 -34.62 -36.58 34.28
C THR A 135 -35.80 -37.21 33.49
N PRO A 136 -35.62 -37.83 32.29
CA PRO A 136 -34.91 -37.40 31.08
C PRO A 136 -35.72 -37.65 29.76
N VAL A 137 -35.41 -36.96 28.65
CA VAL A 137 -35.84 -37.42 27.28
C VAL A 137 -34.78 -37.15 26.19
N ILE A 138 -34.22 -38.25 25.68
CA ILE A 138 -33.81 -38.64 24.30
C ILE A 138 -33.53 -37.52 23.26
N ALA A 139 -32.36 -37.63 22.60
CA ALA A 139 -31.92 -36.84 21.44
C ALA A 139 -32.04 -37.61 20.10
N PRO A 140 -31.85 -36.92 18.95
CA PRO A 140 -31.31 -37.54 17.73
C PRO A 140 -29.95 -36.93 17.30
N ASP A 141 -29.14 -37.74 16.63
CA ASP A 141 -27.78 -37.42 16.17
C ASP A 141 -27.69 -36.30 15.12
N HIS A 142 -26.62 -35.51 15.20
CA HIS A 142 -25.97 -34.93 14.01
C HIS A 142 -24.46 -35.13 14.06
N LYS A 143 -23.91 -35.65 12.95
CA LYS A 143 -22.48 -35.98 12.80
C LYS A 143 -21.60 -34.73 12.87
N GLN A 144 -20.60 -34.74 13.76
CA GLN A 144 -19.47 -33.80 13.68
C GLN A 144 -18.41 -34.30 12.70
N SER A 145 -18.00 -33.45 11.76
CA SER A 145 -16.73 -33.58 11.05
C SER A 145 -15.60 -33.01 11.90
N GLN A 146 -14.53 -33.76 12.12
CA GLN A 146 -13.35 -33.30 12.85
C GLN A 146 -12.36 -32.60 11.92
N SER A 147 -12.01 -31.34 12.21
CA SER A 147 -10.66 -30.79 11.97
C SER A 147 -10.50 -29.45 12.69
N GLY A 148 -9.72 -29.44 13.77
CA GLY A 148 -9.40 -28.24 14.54
C GLY A 148 -8.48 -28.62 15.70
N ILE A 149 -7.21 -28.16 15.66
CA ILE A 149 -6.21 -28.48 16.68
C ILE A 149 -6.31 -27.44 17.80
N ASP A 150 -6.68 -27.89 19.01
CA ASP A 150 -6.73 -27.05 20.21
C ASP A 150 -5.31 -26.82 20.78
N ALA A 151 -4.82 -25.60 20.59
CA ALA A 151 -3.50 -25.16 21.03
C ALA A 151 -3.34 -25.04 22.57
N MET A 152 -4.42 -25.17 23.36
CA MET A 152 -4.38 -24.98 24.83
C MET A 152 -4.18 -26.28 25.64
N SER A 153 -3.93 -27.41 24.96
CA SER A 153 -3.69 -28.72 25.59
C SER A 153 -2.22 -28.98 25.99
N LEU A 154 -1.25 -28.22 25.48
CA LEU A 154 0.20 -28.50 25.62
C LEU A 154 0.92 -27.81 26.80
N LEU A 155 0.24 -26.98 27.59
CA LEU A 155 0.84 -26.23 28.71
C LEU A 155 0.39 -26.71 30.11
N ARG A 156 -0.20 -27.90 30.23
CA ARG A 156 -0.77 -28.41 31.51
C ARG A 156 -0.23 -29.73 32.03
N SER A 157 0.94 -30.16 31.55
CA SER A 157 1.68 -31.28 32.13
C SER A 157 3.17 -30.97 32.24
N LEU A 158 3.66 -30.75 33.46
CA LEU A 158 4.98 -31.12 34.01
C LEU A 158 5.27 -30.24 35.25
N GLY A 159 4.97 -30.78 36.42
CA GLY A 159 5.23 -30.10 37.70
C GLY A 159 4.97 -31.03 38.87
N ASP A 160 5.98 -31.83 39.21
CA ASP A 160 6.33 -32.30 40.57
C ASP A 160 7.43 -33.37 40.47
N ASP A 161 8.60 -33.14 41.09
CA ASP A 161 9.09 -34.01 42.17
C ASP A 161 10.36 -33.44 42.88
N LYS A 162 10.65 -33.91 44.09
CA LYS A 162 11.76 -33.43 44.96
C LYS A 162 12.91 -34.45 45.08
N GLY A 163 14.15 -33.99 45.26
CA GLY A 163 15.31 -34.85 45.58
C GLY A 163 16.58 -34.07 45.99
N ASP A 164 17.41 -34.66 46.85
CA ASP A 164 18.33 -33.93 47.75
C ASP A 164 19.85 -34.01 47.42
N ALA A 165 20.61 -33.06 48.02
CA ALA A 165 21.99 -33.17 48.55
C ALA A 165 23.30 -33.18 47.69
N LYS A 166 24.12 -32.13 47.96
CA LYS A 166 25.56 -32.14 48.44
C LYS A 166 26.81 -32.19 47.51
N ASP A 167 27.48 -31.02 47.51
CA ASP A 167 28.85 -30.74 48.06
C ASP A 167 30.14 -30.77 47.17
N ARG A 168 31.01 -29.76 47.42
CA ARG A 168 32.44 -29.53 47.01
C ARG A 168 32.84 -29.40 45.51
N SER A 169 33.95 -28.72 45.12
CA SER A 169 34.66 -27.50 45.62
C SER A 169 35.88 -27.16 44.70
N ARG A 170 36.20 -25.86 44.46
CA ARG A 170 37.50 -25.30 43.94
C ARG A 170 37.92 -25.72 42.49
N GLY A 171 38.57 -24.91 41.64
CA GLY A 171 38.95 -23.47 41.66
C GLY A 171 39.94 -23.10 40.53
N ILE A 172 40.27 -21.79 40.39
CA ILE A 172 41.42 -21.18 39.65
C ILE A 172 41.23 -20.82 38.13
N ARG A 173 41.61 -19.57 37.77
CA ARG A 173 41.65 -18.91 36.43
C ARG A 173 43.06 -19.00 35.79
N PRO A 174 43.26 -18.78 34.45
CA PRO A 174 43.66 -17.42 33.98
C PRO A 174 43.36 -16.99 32.51
N LYS A 175 43.18 -15.65 32.36
CA LYS A 175 43.61 -14.68 31.31
C LYS A 175 43.38 -14.85 29.78
N ARG A 176 42.50 -13.95 29.29
CA ARG A 176 42.47 -13.12 28.04
C ARG A 176 43.61 -13.16 27.00
N SER A 177 43.20 -13.07 25.72
CA SER A 177 43.65 -12.05 24.74
C SER A 177 42.41 -11.51 23.97
N ALA A 178 42.54 -10.44 23.16
CA ALA A 178 41.40 -9.66 22.64
C ALA A 178 41.55 -9.21 21.18
N THR A 179 40.42 -9.10 20.47
CA THR A 179 40.22 -8.35 19.21
C THR A 179 38.80 -7.76 19.15
N HIS A 180 38.59 -6.74 18.32
CA HIS A 180 37.43 -5.84 18.33
C HIS A 180 36.11 -6.49 17.90
N ARG A 181 34.97 -5.94 18.38
CA ARG A 181 33.59 -6.29 18.03
C ARG A 181 32.76 -5.02 17.81
N SER A 182 31.71 -5.11 16.98
CA SER A 182 30.88 -3.96 16.56
C SER A 182 29.83 -3.53 17.59
N ALA A 183 29.29 -2.32 17.43
CA ALA A 183 28.41 -1.67 18.41
C ALA A 183 27.05 -2.34 18.62
N ALA A 184 26.60 -3.22 17.71
CA ALA A 184 25.33 -3.94 17.83
C ALA A 184 25.29 -4.91 19.03
N GLU A 185 26.43 -5.39 19.53
CA GLU A 185 26.47 -6.33 20.66
C GLU A 185 26.39 -5.66 22.06
N VAL A 186 26.28 -4.32 22.11
CA VAL A 186 26.28 -3.54 23.37
C VAL A 186 24.87 -3.33 23.93
N ILE A 187 23.84 -3.29 23.08
CA ILE A 187 22.46 -3.00 23.50
C ILE A 187 21.74 -4.25 24.06
N ALA A 188 22.19 -5.46 23.71
CA ALA A 188 21.58 -6.73 24.14
C ALA A 188 22.04 -7.24 25.53
N LYS A 189 22.60 -6.40 26.42
CA LYS A 189 23.33 -6.90 27.63
C LYS A 189 23.15 -6.13 28.95
N THR A 190 22.05 -5.41 29.14
CA THR A 190 21.72 -4.73 30.41
C THR A 190 20.48 -5.26 31.15
N THR A 191 19.79 -6.29 30.62
CA THR A 191 18.60 -6.92 31.26
C THR A 191 18.73 -8.43 31.45
N SER A 192 19.83 -8.90 32.05
CA SER A 192 19.85 -10.17 32.79
C SER A 192 21.10 -10.28 33.66
N ARG A 193 20.91 -10.49 34.97
CA ARG A 193 21.89 -11.11 35.86
C ARG A 193 21.30 -12.40 36.43
N ASP A 194 22.19 -13.36 36.66
CA ASP A 194 21.97 -14.60 37.40
C ASP A 194 21.06 -15.67 36.74
N HIS A 195 21.57 -16.36 35.71
CA HIS A 195 22.03 -17.77 35.84
C HIS A 195 22.70 -18.28 34.53
N PRO A 196 23.55 -19.34 34.58
CA PRO A 196 24.52 -19.62 33.51
C PRO A 196 24.01 -20.58 32.41
N LYS A 197 24.28 -20.26 31.14
CA LYS A 197 24.16 -21.20 30.01
C LYS A 197 25.35 -22.18 29.97
N PRO A 198 25.15 -23.49 29.70
CA PRO A 198 26.23 -24.36 29.27
C PRO A 198 26.70 -23.96 27.86
N SER A 199 27.98 -24.15 27.56
CA SER A 199 28.54 -23.99 26.21
C SER A 199 29.52 -25.13 25.90
N PRO A 200 29.66 -25.51 24.62
CA PRO A 200 30.14 -26.83 24.25
C PRO A 200 31.66 -26.92 24.14
N LYS A 201 32.19 -28.15 24.17
CA LYS A 201 33.47 -28.48 23.53
C LYS A 201 33.41 -29.83 22.82
N LEU A 202 33.43 -29.78 21.49
CA LEU A 202 34.17 -30.80 20.75
C LEU A 202 35.65 -30.69 21.12
N LYS A 203 36.32 -31.82 21.33
CA LYS A 203 37.40 -32.29 20.43
C LYS A 203 37.94 -33.66 20.83
N SER A 204 37.76 -34.61 19.91
CA SER A 204 38.74 -35.62 19.47
C SER A 204 39.87 -36.05 20.41
N LYS A 205 40.03 -37.36 20.61
CA LYS A 205 41.36 -38.00 20.63
C LYS A 205 41.30 -39.41 20.02
N ALA A 206 42.26 -39.68 19.14
CA ALA A 206 42.50 -41.00 18.55
C ALA A 206 43.41 -41.86 19.43
N VAL A 207 43.53 -43.16 19.14
CA VAL A 207 44.81 -43.88 18.97
C VAL A 207 44.58 -45.32 18.44
N LYS A 208 45.21 -45.63 17.30
CA LYS A 208 45.88 -46.89 16.81
C LYS A 208 45.27 -48.27 17.18
N LYS A 209 45.29 -49.28 16.29
CA LYS A 209 46.50 -49.84 15.66
C LYS A 209 46.25 -50.74 14.41
N ASN A 210 47.32 -50.86 13.60
CA ASN A 210 47.72 -51.94 12.67
C ASN A 210 47.09 -52.08 11.25
N GLN A 211 47.95 -51.80 10.24
CA GLN A 211 48.45 -52.69 9.14
C GLN A 211 47.44 -53.55 8.33
N GLU A 212 47.55 -53.74 7.00
CA GLU A 212 48.52 -53.39 5.93
C GLU A 212 47.72 -53.45 4.59
N VAL A 213 47.79 -52.51 3.63
CA VAL A 213 48.88 -52.14 2.69
C VAL A 213 49.42 -53.28 1.81
N SER A 214 48.96 -53.34 0.55
CA SER A 214 49.84 -53.38 -0.62
C SER A 214 49.11 -52.89 -1.89
N ARG A 215 49.86 -52.48 -2.93
CA ARG A 215 49.38 -51.77 -4.13
C ARG A 215 49.77 -52.49 -5.43
N SER A 216 48.85 -52.52 -6.39
CA SER A 216 49.04 -52.46 -7.86
C SER A 216 47.66 -52.79 -8.49
N GLY A 217 47.31 -52.52 -9.76
CA GLY A 217 48.00 -51.94 -10.90
C GLY A 217 47.25 -52.39 -12.17
N THR A 218 46.75 -51.43 -12.95
CA THR A 218 46.11 -51.54 -14.30
C THR A 218 46.81 -52.45 -15.33
N PRO A 219 46.21 -52.78 -16.51
CA PRO A 219 44.80 -53.02 -16.91
C PRO A 219 44.70 -54.35 -17.76
N PRO A 220 44.06 -54.41 -18.96
CA PRO A 220 42.66 -54.70 -19.26
C PRO A 220 42.37 -56.05 -19.98
N SER A 221 41.09 -56.30 -20.29
CA SER A 221 40.57 -57.12 -21.41
C SER A 221 40.43 -58.65 -21.26
N THR A 222 39.36 -59.15 -21.89
CA THR A 222 39.11 -60.49 -22.46
C THR A 222 38.81 -61.70 -21.53
N LYS A 223 37.56 -62.18 -21.70
CA LYS A 223 37.03 -63.55 -21.50
C LYS A 223 37.93 -64.64 -22.17
N PRO A 224 37.77 -65.98 -21.98
CA PRO A 224 36.47 -66.66 -21.70
C PRO A 224 36.48 -68.05 -20.98
N LEU A 225 35.29 -68.71 -20.96
CA LEU A 225 35.02 -70.17 -20.82
C LEU A 225 35.30 -70.84 -19.44
N VAL A 226 34.72 -71.99 -19.03
CA VAL A 226 33.38 -72.66 -19.22
C VAL A 226 33.38 -73.97 -18.36
N GLU A 227 32.30 -74.67 -17.95
CA GLU A 227 30.83 -74.50 -17.92
C GLU A 227 30.24 -75.47 -16.85
N SER A 228 28.98 -75.32 -16.42
CA SER A 228 28.06 -76.47 -16.21
C SER A 228 26.60 -76.01 -16.16
N GLU A 229 25.70 -76.84 -16.70
CA GLU A 229 24.40 -76.42 -17.23
C GLU A 229 23.20 -76.80 -16.33
N MET A 230 22.10 -76.03 -16.42
CA MET A 230 20.89 -76.51 -17.13
C MET A 230 19.78 -75.44 -17.20
N GLY A 231 19.16 -75.28 -18.39
CA GLY A 231 17.80 -74.74 -18.54
C GLY A 231 17.65 -73.31 -19.11
N THR A 232 17.81 -73.13 -20.42
CA THR A 232 17.44 -71.87 -21.13
C THR A 232 16.78 -72.10 -22.49
N LYS A 233 15.81 -71.22 -22.81
CA LYS A 233 15.28 -70.74 -24.12
C LYS A 233 13.89 -70.16 -23.84
N SER A 234 13.37 -69.11 -24.47
CA SER A 234 13.80 -68.08 -25.42
C SER A 234 12.51 -67.28 -25.68
N ARG A 235 12.59 -65.98 -26.01
CA ARG A 235 11.48 -65.31 -26.71
C ARG A 235 11.12 -66.10 -27.98
N LEU A 236 9.83 -66.20 -28.30
CA LEU A 236 9.30 -66.15 -29.67
C LEU A 236 7.77 -65.94 -29.65
N THR A 237 7.26 -65.33 -30.72
CA THR A 237 5.86 -64.95 -30.91
C THR A 237 4.94 -66.14 -31.24
N PRO A 238 3.62 -66.07 -30.95
CA PRO A 238 2.68 -67.04 -31.48
C PRO A 238 2.57 -66.89 -33.00
N LYS A 239 2.62 -68.02 -33.73
CA LYS A 239 2.44 -68.05 -35.18
C LYS A 239 0.99 -67.79 -35.57
N VAL A 240 0.82 -66.89 -36.53
CA VAL A 240 -0.43 -66.62 -37.26
C VAL A 240 -0.90 -67.86 -38.03
N PRO A 241 -2.22 -68.18 -38.05
CA PRO A 241 -2.79 -69.13 -39.00
C PRO A 241 -2.73 -68.54 -40.41
N ILE A 242 -2.13 -69.27 -41.36
CA ILE A 242 -1.96 -68.84 -42.75
C ILE A 242 -3.33 -68.72 -43.43
N PRO A 243 -3.76 -67.53 -43.89
CA PRO A 243 -4.86 -67.39 -44.84
C PRO A 243 -4.39 -67.78 -46.25
N PRO A 244 -5.27 -68.31 -47.12
CA PRO A 244 -4.90 -68.66 -48.49
C PRO A 244 -4.54 -67.42 -49.32
N GLU A 245 -3.65 -67.61 -50.29
CA GLU A 245 -3.13 -66.54 -51.17
C GLU A 245 -4.25 -65.77 -51.89
N PRO A 246 -4.27 -64.42 -51.84
CA PRO A 246 -5.10 -63.63 -52.72
C PRO A 246 -4.52 -63.66 -54.14
N LYS A 247 -5.35 -64.04 -55.12
CA LYS A 247 -5.02 -63.99 -56.54
C LYS A 247 -4.74 -62.55 -56.99
N GLY A 248 -4.00 -62.42 -58.10
CA GLY A 248 -3.60 -61.14 -58.70
C GLY A 248 -4.77 -60.21 -59.10
N PRO A 249 -4.44 -58.99 -59.57
CA PRO A 249 -5.32 -57.84 -59.48
C PRO A 249 -6.60 -57.97 -60.32
N ILE A 250 -7.73 -57.69 -59.69
CA ILE A 250 -9.01 -57.46 -60.36
C ILE A 250 -9.39 -55.99 -60.14
N GLY A 251 -9.58 -55.27 -61.24
CA GLY A 251 -10.46 -54.10 -61.39
C GLY A 251 -10.35 -52.99 -60.34
N GLY A 252 -9.74 -51.86 -60.73
CA GLY A 252 -9.68 -50.67 -59.88
C GLY A 252 -11.06 -50.10 -59.53
N ILE A 253 -11.15 -49.56 -58.31
CA ILE A 253 -12.10 -48.51 -57.94
C ILE A 253 -11.24 -47.38 -57.41
N ASP A 254 -11.12 -46.29 -58.18
CA ASP A 254 -10.48 -45.06 -57.71
C ASP A 254 -11.32 -44.45 -56.60
N LEU A 255 -10.91 -44.69 -55.35
CA LEU A 255 -11.30 -43.86 -54.22
C LEU A 255 -10.42 -42.59 -54.28
N PRO A 256 -10.98 -41.38 -54.42
CA PRO A 256 -10.18 -40.16 -54.45
C PRO A 256 -9.43 -40.02 -53.13
N SER A 257 -8.10 -40.07 -53.18
CA SER A 257 -7.24 -39.82 -52.02
C SER A 257 -7.22 -38.33 -51.68
N MET A 258 -8.33 -37.83 -51.14
CA MET A 258 -8.37 -36.55 -50.46
C MET A 258 -7.46 -36.66 -49.23
N LEU A 259 -6.32 -35.97 -49.26
CA LEU A 259 -5.48 -35.79 -48.06
C LEU A 259 -6.36 -35.25 -46.93
N PRO A 260 -6.20 -35.75 -45.69
CA PRO A 260 -7.07 -35.33 -44.61
C PRO A 260 -6.89 -33.84 -44.31
N ILE A 261 -8.00 -33.12 -44.15
CA ILE A 261 -8.03 -31.65 -43.90
C ILE A 261 -7.33 -31.27 -42.57
N VAL A 262 -7.14 -32.27 -41.71
CA VAL A 262 -6.47 -32.22 -40.40
C VAL A 262 -5.63 -33.50 -40.24
N GLU A 263 -4.38 -33.37 -39.83
CA GLU A 263 -3.49 -34.50 -39.52
C GLU A 263 -3.79 -35.10 -38.14
N GLU A 264 -3.66 -36.43 -38.00
CA GLU A 264 -4.03 -37.16 -36.77
C GLU A 264 -3.27 -36.69 -35.52
N GLN A 265 -1.98 -36.32 -35.67
CA GLN A 265 -1.18 -35.73 -34.59
C GLN A 265 -1.73 -34.37 -34.12
N ALA A 266 -2.23 -33.54 -35.05
CA ALA A 266 -2.86 -32.27 -34.70
C ALA A 266 -4.19 -32.49 -33.98
N ILE A 267 -4.97 -33.53 -34.34
CA ILE A 267 -6.18 -33.90 -33.59
C ILE A 267 -5.81 -34.22 -32.14
N ALA A 268 -4.84 -35.11 -31.90
CA ALA A 268 -4.42 -35.47 -30.55
C ALA A 268 -3.95 -34.25 -29.73
N ALA A 269 -3.12 -33.37 -30.31
CA ALA A 269 -2.64 -32.16 -29.65
C ALA A 269 -3.78 -31.18 -29.30
N ILE A 270 -4.81 -31.04 -30.15
CA ILE A 270 -5.98 -30.22 -29.85
C ILE A 270 -6.83 -30.85 -28.72
N LEU A 271 -7.14 -32.14 -28.81
CA LEU A 271 -7.99 -32.81 -27.83
C LEU A 271 -7.37 -32.87 -26.43
N ASN A 272 -6.04 -32.85 -26.35
CA ASN A 272 -5.31 -32.81 -25.09
C ASN A 272 -5.05 -31.38 -24.57
N ALA A 273 -5.34 -30.31 -25.33
CA ALA A 273 -4.87 -28.94 -25.05
C ALA A 273 -3.33 -28.84 -24.97
N GLU A 274 -2.66 -29.14 -26.08
CA GLU A 274 -1.18 -29.24 -26.21
C GLU A 274 -0.62 -28.68 -27.52
N HIS A 275 -1.46 -28.05 -28.34
CA HIS A 275 -1.02 -27.48 -29.62
C HIS A 275 -0.29 -26.15 -29.38
N SER A 276 1.03 -26.13 -29.60
CA SER A 276 1.93 -25.03 -29.21
C SER A 276 1.67 -23.69 -29.92
N ASP A 277 1.10 -23.71 -31.12
CA ASP A 277 0.60 -22.51 -31.82
C ASP A 277 -0.85 -22.73 -32.29
N PRO A 278 -1.87 -22.49 -31.44
CA PRO A 278 -3.27 -22.67 -31.79
C PRO A 278 -3.71 -21.84 -33.00
N PHE A 279 -3.11 -20.67 -33.22
CA PHE A 279 -3.46 -19.75 -34.30
C PHE A 279 -2.93 -20.20 -35.66
N SER A 280 -1.85 -21.00 -35.72
CA SER A 280 -1.42 -21.68 -36.96
C SER A 280 -2.41 -22.75 -37.45
N PHE A 281 -3.32 -23.21 -36.59
CA PHE A 281 -4.23 -24.32 -36.87
C PHE A 281 -5.70 -23.90 -37.00
N PHE A 282 -6.21 -23.17 -36.00
CA PHE A 282 -7.59 -22.71 -35.92
C PHE A 282 -7.85 -21.44 -36.71
N GLY A 283 -9.13 -21.16 -36.97
CA GLY A 283 -9.56 -20.01 -37.77
C GLY A 283 -9.42 -20.27 -39.26
N MET A 284 -9.31 -19.21 -40.06
CA MET A 284 -9.25 -19.28 -41.53
C MET A 284 -7.80 -19.28 -42.04
N HIS A 285 -7.43 -20.36 -42.73
CA HIS A 285 -6.09 -20.58 -43.29
C HIS A 285 -6.12 -20.72 -44.81
N LYS A 286 -5.02 -20.31 -45.46
CA LYS A 286 -4.79 -20.49 -46.90
C LYS A 286 -3.61 -21.44 -47.11
N PRO A 287 -3.84 -22.72 -47.41
CA PRO A 287 -2.77 -23.65 -47.79
C PRO A 287 -2.01 -23.16 -49.01
N SER A 288 -0.73 -23.48 -49.10
CA SER A 288 0.16 -23.13 -50.23
C SER A 288 -0.38 -23.60 -51.59
N THR A 289 -1.10 -24.73 -51.60
CA THR A 289 -1.81 -25.27 -52.77
C THR A 289 -3.21 -25.73 -52.39
N GLY A 290 -4.12 -24.80 -52.07
CA GLY A 290 -5.50 -25.15 -51.70
C GLY A 290 -6.50 -23.99 -51.70
N LYS A 291 -7.77 -24.31 -51.44
CA LYS A 291 -8.80 -23.32 -51.08
C LYS A 291 -8.59 -22.84 -49.66
N LEU A 292 -9.27 -21.75 -49.28
CA LEU A 292 -9.35 -21.35 -47.87
C LEU A 292 -10.00 -22.47 -47.04
N ILE A 293 -9.44 -22.79 -45.89
CA ILE A 293 -9.94 -23.78 -44.94
C ILE A 293 -10.26 -23.07 -43.64
N VAL A 294 -11.39 -23.36 -43.02
CA VAL A 294 -11.70 -22.96 -41.64
C VAL A 294 -11.65 -24.19 -40.74
N ARG A 295 -11.02 -24.07 -39.57
CA ARG A 295 -10.99 -25.10 -38.51
C ARG A 295 -11.46 -24.52 -37.19
N VAL A 296 -12.34 -25.23 -36.50
CA VAL A 296 -13.00 -24.78 -35.25
C VAL A 296 -13.09 -25.96 -34.29
N PHE A 297 -12.81 -25.74 -33.00
CA PHE A 297 -13.11 -26.69 -31.93
C PHE A 297 -14.26 -26.16 -31.07
N HIS A 298 -15.38 -26.89 -31.03
CA HIS A 298 -16.55 -26.55 -30.23
C HIS A 298 -17.31 -27.82 -29.81
N PRO A 299 -17.01 -28.42 -28.64
CA PRO A 299 -17.55 -29.72 -28.20
C PRO A 299 -19.07 -29.86 -28.30
N GLU A 300 -19.80 -28.83 -27.87
CA GLU A 300 -21.27 -28.84 -27.81
C GLU A 300 -21.97 -28.66 -29.18
N ALA A 301 -21.24 -28.36 -30.25
CA ALA A 301 -21.84 -28.09 -31.54
C ALA A 301 -22.24 -29.41 -32.25
N SER A 302 -23.49 -29.49 -32.73
CA SER A 302 -23.92 -30.54 -33.65
C SER A 302 -23.56 -30.23 -35.10
N SER A 303 -23.48 -28.95 -35.45
CA SER A 303 -23.03 -28.46 -36.76
C SER A 303 -22.59 -27.01 -36.70
N ILE A 304 -21.70 -26.61 -37.61
CA ILE A 304 -21.17 -25.25 -37.74
C ILE A 304 -21.25 -24.83 -39.20
N ASP A 305 -21.95 -23.72 -39.46
CA ASP A 305 -21.97 -23.05 -40.76
C ASP A 305 -21.10 -21.78 -40.69
N VAL A 306 -20.20 -21.58 -41.67
CA VAL A 306 -19.41 -20.35 -41.81
C VAL A 306 -20.28 -19.32 -42.53
N LEU A 307 -20.44 -18.13 -41.93
CA LEU A 307 -21.19 -17.01 -42.48
C LEU A 307 -20.26 -15.92 -43.01
N ASP A 308 -20.58 -15.36 -44.18
CA ASP A 308 -19.93 -14.14 -44.68
C ASP A 308 -20.46 -12.87 -43.97
N SER A 309 -19.95 -11.70 -44.39
CA SER A 309 -20.37 -10.40 -43.89
C SER A 309 -21.82 -10.01 -44.21
N THR A 310 -22.52 -10.77 -45.08
CA THR A 310 -23.96 -10.61 -45.34
C THR A 310 -24.82 -11.49 -44.42
N GLY A 311 -24.20 -12.37 -43.64
CA GLY A 311 -24.88 -13.40 -42.84
C GLY A 311 -25.27 -14.65 -43.64
N SER A 312 -24.78 -14.78 -44.89
CA SER A 312 -25.03 -15.92 -45.77
C SER A 312 -24.06 -17.05 -45.48
N ALA A 313 -24.55 -18.29 -45.44
CA ALA A 313 -23.70 -19.46 -45.19
C ALA A 313 -22.87 -19.81 -46.44
N VAL A 314 -21.55 -19.60 -46.35
CA VAL A 314 -20.58 -19.84 -47.45
C VAL A 314 -20.10 -21.29 -47.51
N THR A 315 -20.03 -21.97 -46.36
CA THR A 315 -19.73 -23.41 -46.27
C THR A 315 -20.25 -24.00 -44.97
N ARG A 316 -20.54 -25.31 -44.95
CA ARG A 316 -20.81 -26.08 -43.73
C ARG A 316 -19.57 -26.87 -43.37
N LEU A 317 -19.07 -26.71 -42.15
CA LEU A 317 -17.92 -27.47 -41.68
C LEU A 317 -18.31 -28.94 -41.46
N LYS A 318 -17.44 -29.86 -41.86
CA LYS A 318 -17.56 -31.28 -41.56
C LYS A 318 -17.06 -31.52 -40.13
N LYS A 319 -17.79 -32.29 -39.33
CA LYS A 319 -17.26 -32.81 -38.06
C LYS A 319 -16.15 -33.81 -38.38
N VAL A 320 -14.92 -33.49 -37.97
CA VAL A 320 -13.71 -34.29 -38.21
C VAL A 320 -13.45 -35.24 -37.04
N HIS A 321 -13.82 -34.85 -35.81
CA HIS A 321 -13.74 -35.69 -34.62
C HIS A 321 -14.96 -35.49 -33.73
N ASP A 322 -15.43 -36.56 -33.06
CA ASP A 322 -16.68 -36.56 -32.31
C ASP A 322 -16.66 -35.68 -31.05
N GLU A 323 -15.49 -35.42 -30.47
CA GLU A 323 -15.24 -34.40 -29.43
C GLU A 323 -15.49 -32.94 -29.89
N GLY A 324 -15.92 -32.71 -31.13
CA GLY A 324 -16.32 -31.38 -31.61
C GLY A 324 -15.24 -30.63 -32.38
N LEU A 325 -14.31 -31.33 -33.02
CA LEU A 325 -13.42 -30.71 -34.02
C LEU A 325 -14.14 -30.65 -35.38
N PHE A 326 -14.19 -29.47 -35.98
CA PHE A 326 -14.81 -29.20 -37.27
C PHE A 326 -13.80 -28.58 -38.24
N ALA A 327 -13.88 -28.97 -39.52
CA ALA A 327 -13.11 -28.34 -40.59
C ALA A 327 -13.85 -28.37 -41.93
N GLY A 328 -13.54 -27.41 -42.81
CA GLY A 328 -14.14 -27.36 -44.15
C GLY A 328 -13.46 -26.36 -45.07
N GLU A 329 -13.49 -26.66 -46.37
CA GLU A 329 -13.09 -25.71 -47.40
C GLU A 329 -14.18 -24.67 -47.65
N ILE A 330 -13.78 -23.41 -47.84
CA ILE A 330 -14.63 -22.35 -48.37
C ILE A 330 -14.54 -22.37 -49.90
N SER A 331 -15.69 -22.37 -50.56
CA SER A 331 -15.78 -22.18 -52.01
C SER A 331 -16.22 -20.75 -52.33
N GLY A 332 -15.77 -20.20 -53.45
CA GLY A 332 -16.12 -18.84 -53.90
C GLY A 332 -15.21 -17.71 -53.40
N HIS A 333 -14.39 -17.93 -52.37
CA HIS A 333 -13.43 -16.94 -51.86
C HIS A 333 -11.98 -17.39 -52.08
N THR A 334 -11.11 -16.46 -52.49
CA THR A 334 -9.68 -16.70 -52.76
C THR A 334 -8.74 -15.95 -51.80
N GLN A 335 -9.26 -15.02 -51.01
CA GLN A 335 -8.54 -14.27 -49.97
C GLN A 335 -9.33 -14.31 -48.66
N PRO A 336 -8.66 -14.25 -47.48
CA PRO A 336 -9.34 -14.16 -46.19
C PRO A 336 -10.32 -12.99 -46.13
N PHE A 337 -11.41 -13.17 -45.39
CA PHE A 337 -12.49 -12.19 -45.25
C PHE A 337 -13.11 -12.28 -43.84
N PRO A 338 -13.72 -11.20 -43.31
CA PRO A 338 -14.44 -11.25 -42.04
C PRO A 338 -15.62 -12.23 -42.11
N TYR A 339 -15.70 -13.14 -41.14
CA TYR A 339 -16.71 -14.19 -41.08
C TYR A 339 -17.22 -14.37 -39.65
N ARG A 340 -18.37 -15.04 -39.54
CA ARG A 340 -18.97 -15.48 -38.26
C ARG A 340 -19.28 -16.98 -38.34
N LEU A 341 -19.48 -17.61 -37.19
CA LEU A 341 -19.82 -19.03 -37.08
C LEU A 341 -21.25 -19.17 -36.57
N ARG A 342 -22.13 -19.78 -37.36
CA ARG A 342 -23.46 -20.20 -36.92
C ARG A 342 -23.38 -21.59 -36.33
N LEU A 343 -23.36 -21.65 -35.01
CA LEU A 343 -23.40 -22.89 -34.25
C LEU A 343 -24.83 -23.40 -34.15
N ALA A 344 -25.02 -24.71 -34.29
CA ALA A 344 -26.20 -25.40 -33.77
C ALA A 344 -25.79 -26.24 -32.57
N THR A 345 -26.40 -25.99 -31.42
CA THR A 345 -26.19 -26.68 -30.13
C THR A 345 -27.54 -27.24 -29.64
N PRO A 346 -27.58 -28.07 -28.59
CA PRO A 346 -28.84 -28.50 -27.97
C PRO A 346 -29.71 -27.33 -27.46
N SER A 347 -29.09 -26.18 -27.15
CA SER A 347 -29.76 -24.97 -26.68
C SER A 347 -30.32 -24.07 -27.79
N GLY A 348 -29.93 -24.26 -29.06
CA GLY A 348 -30.47 -23.51 -30.18
C GLY A 348 -29.49 -23.27 -31.33
N LYS A 349 -29.69 -22.17 -32.06
CA LYS A 349 -28.73 -21.66 -33.05
C LYS A 349 -28.26 -20.28 -32.66
N THR A 350 -26.94 -20.09 -32.65
CA THR A 350 -26.29 -18.83 -32.25
C THR A 350 -25.18 -18.48 -33.23
N ASP A 351 -25.12 -17.21 -33.62
CA ASP A 351 -24.05 -16.68 -34.48
C ASP A 351 -22.98 -16.01 -33.61
N ILE A 352 -21.79 -16.60 -33.55
CA ILE A 352 -20.62 -16.09 -32.81
C ILE A 352 -19.54 -15.59 -33.76
N ASP A 353 -18.60 -14.79 -33.26
CA ASP A 353 -17.34 -14.51 -33.95
C ASP A 353 -16.30 -15.57 -33.55
N ASP A 354 -15.44 -15.95 -34.50
CA ASP A 354 -14.35 -16.91 -34.25
C ASP A 354 -13.17 -16.20 -33.56
N PRO A 355 -12.75 -16.60 -32.34
CA PRO A 355 -11.60 -15.99 -31.65
C PRO A 355 -10.30 -16.03 -32.47
N TYR A 356 -10.14 -17.07 -33.31
CA TYR A 356 -8.92 -17.30 -34.07
C TYR A 356 -8.85 -16.52 -35.39
N ARG A 357 -9.88 -15.72 -35.73
CA ARG A 357 -9.84 -14.81 -36.88
C ARG A 357 -9.12 -13.49 -36.61
N PHE A 358 -8.86 -13.15 -35.34
CA PHE A 358 -8.37 -11.85 -34.93
C PHE A 358 -6.82 -11.76 -34.94
N PRO A 359 -6.25 -10.58 -35.27
CA PRO A 359 -4.81 -10.38 -35.35
C PRO A 359 -4.12 -10.43 -33.97
N PRO A 360 -2.77 -10.32 -33.93
CA PRO A 360 -2.03 -10.02 -32.70
C PRO A 360 -2.59 -8.80 -31.95
N ILE A 361 -2.69 -8.90 -30.61
CA ILE A 361 -3.27 -7.84 -29.77
C ILE A 361 -2.22 -6.92 -29.17
N LEU A 362 -1.04 -7.44 -28.81
CA LEU A 362 0.12 -6.61 -28.44
C LEU A 362 0.69 -5.97 -29.72
N SER A 363 0.92 -4.66 -29.69
CA SER A 363 1.64 -3.99 -30.78
C SER A 363 3.13 -4.38 -30.77
N ASP A 364 3.81 -4.19 -31.89
CA ASP A 364 5.26 -4.43 -31.99
C ASP A 364 6.04 -3.59 -30.95
N LYS A 365 5.50 -2.42 -30.60
CA LYS A 365 6.05 -1.54 -29.56
C LYS A 365 5.92 -2.16 -28.16
N ASP A 366 4.77 -2.73 -27.83
CA ASP A 366 4.55 -3.36 -26.51
C ASP A 366 5.47 -4.56 -26.34
N VAL A 367 5.60 -5.38 -27.39
CA VAL A 367 6.56 -6.50 -27.44
C VAL A 367 7.99 -6.00 -27.24
N GLU A 368 8.40 -4.93 -27.93
CA GLU A 368 9.75 -4.36 -27.79
C GLU A 368 10.02 -3.78 -26.39
N GLU A 369 9.06 -3.07 -25.78
CA GLU A 369 9.20 -2.50 -24.43
C GLU A 369 9.25 -3.58 -23.34
N ILE A 370 8.41 -4.63 -23.44
CA ILE A 370 8.44 -5.78 -22.52
C ILE A 370 9.76 -6.56 -22.69
N ALA A 371 10.15 -6.88 -23.93
CA ALA A 371 11.39 -7.61 -24.22
C ALA A 371 12.65 -6.86 -23.74
N LYS A 372 12.60 -5.54 -23.61
CA LYS A 372 13.70 -4.72 -23.05
C LYS A 372 13.65 -4.53 -21.54
N GLY A 373 12.54 -4.87 -20.86
CA GLY A 373 12.32 -4.49 -19.47
C GLY A 373 12.27 -2.96 -19.32
N GLN A 374 11.41 -2.32 -20.13
CA GLN A 374 11.13 -0.88 -20.11
C GLN A 374 9.62 -0.57 -20.11
N CYS A 375 8.75 -1.56 -19.83
CA CYS A 375 7.30 -1.43 -19.90
C CYS A 375 6.70 -1.08 -18.51
N PHE A 376 6.77 0.20 -18.13
CA PHE A 376 6.23 0.70 -16.86
C PHE A 376 4.70 0.91 -16.83
N SER A 377 3.99 0.22 -17.70
CA SER A 377 2.52 0.19 -17.76
C SER A 377 2.05 -1.17 -18.24
N ILE A 378 2.68 -2.24 -17.73
CA ILE A 378 2.30 -3.63 -17.95
C ILE A 378 0.79 -3.82 -17.71
N TYR A 379 0.22 -3.12 -16.73
CA TYR A 379 -1.23 -3.17 -16.45
C TYR A 379 -2.12 -2.69 -17.61
N LYS A 380 -1.60 -2.00 -18.64
CA LYS A 380 -2.36 -1.62 -19.86
C LYS A 380 -2.27 -2.66 -20.98
N VAL A 381 -1.45 -3.70 -20.79
CA VAL A 381 -1.06 -4.66 -21.82
C VAL A 381 -1.37 -6.09 -21.38
N LEU A 382 -0.94 -6.47 -20.18
CA LEU A 382 -1.30 -7.72 -19.51
C LEU A 382 -2.60 -7.55 -18.71
N GLY A 383 -3.21 -8.67 -18.35
CA GLY A 383 -4.53 -8.69 -17.71
C GLY A 383 -5.65 -8.97 -18.71
N ALA A 384 -6.90 -8.81 -18.24
CA ALA A 384 -8.09 -8.80 -19.08
C ALA A 384 -8.60 -7.37 -19.33
N HIS A 385 -8.68 -6.96 -20.60
CA HIS A 385 -9.10 -5.61 -21.00
C HIS A 385 -10.32 -5.64 -21.91
N LEU A 386 -11.38 -4.93 -21.51
CA LEU A 386 -12.59 -4.77 -22.32
C LEU A 386 -12.32 -3.81 -23.49
N THR A 387 -12.48 -4.30 -24.72
CA THR A 387 -12.11 -3.53 -25.91
C THR A 387 -12.95 -3.90 -27.14
N LYS A 388 -12.65 -3.27 -28.29
CA LYS A 388 -13.23 -3.61 -29.59
C LYS A 388 -12.14 -3.87 -30.62
N VAL A 389 -12.11 -5.07 -31.18
CA VAL A 389 -11.23 -5.44 -32.30
C VAL A 389 -12.11 -5.65 -33.54
N ASP A 390 -11.76 -5.03 -34.66
CA ASP A 390 -12.58 -4.96 -35.89
C ASP A 390 -14.05 -4.54 -35.65
N GLY A 391 -14.30 -3.70 -34.65
CA GLY A 391 -15.63 -3.26 -34.24
C GLY A 391 -16.43 -4.26 -33.39
N VAL A 392 -15.94 -5.48 -33.20
CA VAL A 392 -16.55 -6.51 -32.34
C VAL A 392 -16.12 -6.27 -30.90
N ALA A 393 -17.08 -6.21 -29.98
CA ALA A 393 -16.81 -6.07 -28.54
C ALA A 393 -16.42 -7.41 -27.91
N GLY A 394 -15.51 -7.37 -26.95
CA GLY A 394 -15.04 -8.53 -26.20
C GLY A 394 -13.98 -8.13 -25.18
N ALA A 395 -13.17 -9.10 -24.75
CA ALA A 395 -12.00 -8.86 -23.91
C ALA A 395 -10.73 -9.41 -24.55
N THR A 396 -9.64 -8.64 -24.47
CA THR A 396 -8.28 -9.14 -24.70
C THR A 396 -7.71 -9.69 -23.40
N PHE A 397 -7.04 -10.83 -23.48
CA PHE A 397 -6.34 -11.47 -22.37
C PHE A 397 -4.87 -11.61 -22.74
N ALA A 398 -3.97 -11.20 -21.84
CA ALA A 398 -2.54 -11.39 -22.02
C ALA A 398 -1.82 -11.69 -20.70
N VAL A 399 -0.95 -12.69 -20.72
CA VAL A 399 -0.23 -13.18 -19.52
C VAL A 399 1.20 -13.55 -19.86
N TRP A 400 2.13 -13.23 -18.97
CA TRP A 400 3.54 -13.57 -19.11
C TRP A 400 3.81 -14.95 -18.50
N ALA A 401 4.17 -15.92 -19.35
CA ALA A 401 4.46 -17.30 -18.98
C ALA A 401 5.45 -17.91 -20.00
N PRO A 402 6.69 -17.41 -20.07
CA PRO A 402 7.64 -17.70 -21.16
C PRO A 402 8.06 -19.16 -21.27
N ASN A 403 8.04 -19.93 -20.17
CA ASN A 403 8.47 -21.33 -20.16
C ASN A 403 7.29 -22.31 -20.33
N ALA A 404 6.04 -21.83 -20.31
CA ALA A 404 4.88 -22.70 -20.50
C ALA A 404 4.87 -23.33 -21.90
N SER A 405 4.41 -24.57 -22.00
CA SER A 405 4.24 -25.29 -23.27
C SER A 405 2.87 -25.02 -23.93
N TYR A 406 1.88 -24.66 -23.12
CA TYR A 406 0.53 -24.29 -23.56
C TYR A 406 -0.12 -23.39 -22.51
N VAL A 407 -0.86 -22.37 -22.95
CA VAL A 407 -1.73 -21.55 -22.09
C VAL A 407 -3.08 -21.37 -22.78
N SER A 408 -4.17 -21.48 -22.03
CA SER A 408 -5.52 -21.13 -22.48
C SER A 408 -6.26 -20.26 -21.47
N VAL A 409 -7.25 -19.51 -21.94
CA VAL A 409 -8.17 -18.78 -21.06
C VAL A 409 -9.41 -19.63 -20.80
N ILE A 410 -9.69 -19.91 -19.54
CA ILE A 410 -10.89 -20.64 -19.09
C ILE A 410 -11.79 -19.74 -18.27
N GLY A 411 -13.11 -19.94 -18.35
CA GLY A 411 -14.08 -19.10 -17.65
C GLY A 411 -15.53 -19.52 -17.88
N ASP A 412 -16.45 -18.70 -17.39
CA ASP A 412 -17.90 -18.94 -17.55
C ASP A 412 -18.32 -19.07 -19.03
N PHE A 413 -17.82 -18.18 -19.87
CA PHE A 413 -18.10 -18.08 -21.31
C PHE A 413 -17.66 -19.29 -22.14
N ASN A 414 -16.80 -20.19 -21.62
CA ASN A 414 -16.41 -21.42 -22.32
C ASN A 414 -16.67 -22.71 -21.52
N GLY A 415 -17.36 -22.62 -20.37
CA GLY A 415 -17.63 -23.77 -19.51
C GLY A 415 -16.38 -24.32 -18.83
N TRP A 416 -15.36 -23.48 -18.63
CA TRP A 416 -14.05 -23.83 -18.06
C TRP A 416 -13.25 -24.88 -18.86
N ASP A 417 -13.48 -25.01 -20.18
CA ASP A 417 -12.78 -25.97 -21.05
C ASP A 417 -11.58 -25.31 -21.78
N GLY A 418 -10.36 -25.59 -21.31
CA GLY A 418 -9.12 -25.03 -21.85
C GLY A 418 -8.81 -25.40 -23.30
N ARG A 419 -9.38 -26.49 -23.81
CA ARG A 419 -9.22 -26.90 -25.22
C ARG A 419 -9.83 -25.88 -26.21
N ARG A 420 -10.73 -25.00 -25.75
CA ARG A 420 -11.49 -24.06 -26.60
C ARG A 420 -10.75 -22.78 -26.94
N HIS A 421 -9.91 -22.27 -26.05
CA HIS A 421 -9.34 -20.91 -26.14
C HIS A 421 -7.83 -20.88 -25.80
N GLY A 422 -7.07 -21.81 -26.39
CA GLY A 422 -5.60 -21.77 -26.39
C GLY A 422 -5.07 -20.47 -27.02
N MET A 423 -4.11 -19.84 -26.33
CA MET A 423 -3.57 -18.52 -26.63
C MET A 423 -2.38 -18.59 -27.61
N ARG A 424 -1.98 -17.45 -28.17
CA ARG A 424 -0.78 -17.30 -29.02
C ARG A 424 0.40 -16.81 -28.20
N LEU A 425 1.54 -17.50 -28.27
CA LEU A 425 2.79 -17.02 -27.66
C LEU A 425 3.50 -15.98 -28.55
N ARG A 426 3.79 -14.81 -28.00
CA ARG A 426 4.68 -13.80 -28.57
C ARG A 426 6.12 -14.10 -28.12
N HIS A 427 6.80 -14.95 -28.88
CA HIS A 427 8.13 -15.48 -28.52
C HIS A 427 9.17 -14.40 -28.15
N ASP A 428 9.13 -13.22 -28.78
CA ASP A 428 10.09 -12.14 -28.53
C ASP A 428 10.01 -11.55 -27.10
N CYS A 429 8.86 -11.69 -26.43
CA CYS A 429 8.63 -11.15 -25.07
C CYS A 429 8.07 -12.15 -24.05
N GLY A 430 7.74 -13.39 -24.46
CA GLY A 430 7.27 -14.44 -23.56
C GLY A 430 5.81 -14.29 -23.08
N VAL A 431 5.03 -13.46 -23.77
CA VAL A 431 3.62 -13.18 -23.43
C VAL A 431 2.69 -14.04 -24.28
N TRP A 432 1.76 -14.73 -23.64
CA TRP A 432 0.63 -15.40 -24.28
C TRP A 432 -0.53 -14.42 -24.42
N GLU A 433 -1.22 -14.42 -25.56
CA GLU A 433 -2.32 -13.50 -25.84
C GLU A 433 -3.49 -14.10 -26.63
N ILE A 434 -4.70 -13.58 -26.41
CA ILE A 434 -5.91 -13.84 -27.23
C ILE A 434 -6.93 -12.70 -27.11
N PHE A 435 -7.76 -12.49 -28.15
CA PHE A 435 -9.00 -11.71 -28.05
C PHE A 435 -10.20 -12.65 -28.08
N LEU A 436 -11.08 -12.55 -27.07
CA LEU A 436 -12.32 -13.32 -26.98
C LEU A 436 -13.53 -12.41 -27.24
N PRO A 437 -14.19 -12.53 -28.40
CA PRO A 437 -15.38 -11.74 -28.72
C PRO A 437 -16.56 -12.13 -27.81
N GLY A 438 -17.39 -11.16 -27.46
CA GLY A 438 -18.60 -11.36 -26.65
C GLY A 438 -18.38 -11.48 -25.14
N VAL A 439 -17.14 -11.58 -24.65
CA VAL A 439 -16.83 -11.51 -23.21
C VAL A 439 -17.13 -10.11 -22.67
N THR A 440 -17.73 -10.01 -21.49
CA THR A 440 -18.20 -8.76 -20.88
C THR A 440 -17.63 -8.56 -19.47
N SER A 441 -17.78 -7.34 -18.93
CA SER A 441 -17.45 -7.07 -17.53
C SER A 441 -18.27 -8.00 -16.62
N GLY A 442 -17.63 -8.52 -15.57
CA GLY A 442 -18.23 -9.47 -14.63
C GLY A 442 -17.99 -10.95 -14.99
N SER A 443 -17.49 -11.27 -16.19
CA SER A 443 -17.11 -12.64 -16.53
C SER A 443 -15.97 -13.16 -15.65
N LEU A 444 -16.12 -14.38 -15.14
CA LEU A 444 -15.11 -15.09 -14.36
C LEU A 444 -14.11 -15.77 -15.29
N TYR A 445 -12.81 -15.67 -14.98
CA TYR A 445 -11.76 -16.34 -15.75
C TYR A 445 -10.52 -16.74 -14.94
N LYS A 446 -9.74 -17.65 -15.52
CA LYS A 446 -8.39 -18.06 -15.11
C LYS A 446 -7.54 -18.37 -16.35
N TYR A 447 -6.23 -18.50 -16.14
CA TYR A 447 -5.34 -19.13 -17.10
C TYR A 447 -5.15 -20.61 -16.74
N GLU A 448 -5.39 -21.48 -17.71
CA GLU A 448 -4.99 -22.88 -17.64
C GLU A 448 -3.59 -23.00 -18.28
N ILE A 449 -2.60 -23.42 -17.50
CA ILE A 449 -1.17 -23.43 -17.90
C ILE A 449 -0.63 -24.86 -17.84
N LYS A 450 0.06 -25.29 -18.90
CA LYS A 450 0.87 -26.51 -18.89
C LYS A 450 2.35 -26.20 -18.99
N HIS A 451 3.10 -26.66 -18.01
CA HIS A 451 4.56 -26.49 -17.95
C HIS A 451 5.30 -27.31 -19.03
N ALA A 452 4.80 -28.51 -19.38
CA ALA A 452 5.35 -29.31 -20.47
C ALA A 452 4.26 -30.15 -21.17
N PRO A 453 4.48 -30.63 -22.42
CA PRO A 453 3.55 -31.53 -23.08
C PRO A 453 3.31 -32.80 -22.24
N GLY A 454 2.04 -33.20 -22.09
CA GLY A 454 1.63 -34.31 -21.24
C GLY A 454 1.51 -34.01 -19.75
N THR A 455 1.79 -32.79 -19.26
CA THR A 455 1.56 -32.45 -17.85
C THR A 455 0.08 -32.18 -17.57
N VAL A 456 -0.33 -32.44 -16.32
CA VAL A 456 -1.59 -31.91 -15.79
C VAL A 456 -1.54 -30.38 -15.89
N PRO A 457 -2.60 -29.71 -16.37
CA PRO A 457 -2.65 -28.24 -16.35
C PRO A 457 -2.88 -27.71 -14.93
N GLU A 458 -2.22 -26.60 -14.59
CA GLU A 458 -2.49 -25.82 -13.38
C GLU A 458 -3.42 -24.65 -13.71
N LEU A 459 -4.24 -24.24 -12.74
CA LEU A 459 -5.21 -23.14 -12.90
C LEU A 459 -4.77 -21.90 -12.11
N LYS A 460 -4.14 -20.95 -12.80
CA LYS A 460 -3.65 -19.70 -12.21
C LYS A 460 -4.64 -18.56 -12.36
N SER A 461 -4.72 -17.70 -11.34
CA SER A 461 -5.35 -16.39 -11.41
C SER A 461 -4.50 -15.44 -12.26
N ASP A 462 -5.08 -14.34 -12.73
CA ASP A 462 -4.36 -13.33 -13.50
C ASP A 462 -3.43 -12.49 -12.59
N PRO A 463 -2.10 -12.45 -12.82
CA PRO A 463 -1.16 -11.60 -12.08
C PRO A 463 -1.50 -10.10 -12.10
N CYS A 464 -2.25 -9.66 -13.13
CA CYS A 464 -2.73 -8.30 -13.36
C CYS A 464 -4.26 -8.20 -13.27
N ALA A 465 -4.91 -9.08 -12.49
CA ALA A 465 -6.35 -8.99 -12.21
C ALA A 465 -6.71 -7.62 -11.60
N PHE A 466 -7.69 -6.93 -12.18
CA PHE A 466 -8.27 -5.69 -11.60
C PHE A 466 -9.40 -5.95 -10.60
N TYR A 467 -9.95 -7.17 -10.60
CA TYR A 467 -11.01 -7.60 -9.70
C TYR A 467 -11.02 -9.12 -9.58
N THR A 468 -11.60 -9.62 -8.49
CA THR A 468 -11.46 -10.98 -7.94
C THR A 468 -12.81 -11.48 -7.40
N GLU A 469 -12.98 -12.79 -7.25
CA GLU A 469 -14.17 -13.38 -6.62
C GLU A 469 -14.21 -13.22 -5.09
N LEU A 470 -15.42 -13.14 -4.53
CA LEU A 470 -15.69 -13.05 -3.09
C LEU A 470 -15.86 -14.44 -2.44
N PRO A 471 -15.61 -14.55 -1.13
CA PRO A 471 -14.30 -14.49 -0.50
C PRO A 471 -13.55 -15.86 -0.54
N PHE A 472 -14.05 -16.83 -1.31
CA PHE A 472 -13.41 -18.15 -1.50
C PHE A 472 -13.27 -18.57 -2.97
N GLY A 473 -13.82 -17.78 -3.89
CA GLY A 473 -13.51 -17.94 -5.30
C GLY A 473 -12.05 -17.56 -5.57
N THR A 474 -11.47 -18.15 -6.60
CA THR A 474 -10.07 -17.95 -6.99
C THR A 474 -9.95 -17.49 -8.46
N ALA A 475 -11.07 -17.26 -9.13
CA ALA A 475 -11.06 -16.66 -10.46
C ALA A 475 -10.79 -15.15 -10.38
N SER A 476 -10.12 -14.67 -11.41
CA SER A 476 -10.08 -13.26 -11.73
C SER A 476 -11.39 -12.87 -12.42
N VAL A 477 -11.79 -11.61 -12.30
CA VAL A 477 -13.02 -11.10 -12.89
C VAL A 477 -12.68 -10.07 -13.95
N VAL A 478 -13.23 -10.21 -15.15
CA VAL A 478 -13.06 -9.21 -16.22
C VAL A 478 -13.71 -7.91 -15.75
N TYR A 479 -12.91 -6.86 -15.54
CA TYR A 479 -13.38 -5.58 -15.03
C TYR A 479 -12.79 -4.43 -15.84
N GLY A 480 -13.49 -3.31 -15.89
CA GLY A 480 -13.02 -2.12 -16.62
C GLY A 480 -11.79 -1.50 -15.95
N ASP A 481 -10.97 -0.83 -16.75
CA ASP A 481 -9.84 -0.02 -16.31
C ASP A 481 -10.22 1.22 -15.48
N GLY A 482 -11.52 1.46 -15.27
CA GLY A 482 -12.05 2.62 -14.56
C GLY A 482 -12.31 3.84 -15.46
N THR A 483 -12.10 3.78 -16.77
CA THR A 483 -12.34 4.91 -17.69
C THR A 483 -13.80 5.40 -17.72
N THR A 484 -14.74 4.60 -17.22
CA THR A 484 -16.14 5.00 -17.03
C THR A 484 -16.41 5.79 -15.75
N PHE A 485 -15.52 5.67 -14.75
CA PHE A 485 -15.60 6.43 -13.50
C PHE A 485 -15.28 7.91 -13.77
N ARG A 486 -15.98 8.81 -13.06
CA ARG A 486 -15.84 10.27 -13.24
C ARG A 486 -15.32 10.90 -11.96
N TRP A 487 -13.99 11.03 -11.90
CA TRP A 487 -13.27 11.81 -10.91
C TRP A 487 -13.72 13.28 -10.86
N ARG A 488 -13.66 13.87 -9.67
CA ARG A 488 -14.06 15.26 -9.35
C ARG A 488 -12.99 15.98 -8.53
N ASP A 489 -11.77 15.43 -8.53
CA ASP A 489 -10.63 15.81 -7.71
C ASP A 489 -9.53 16.57 -8.48
N GLY A 490 -9.84 17.12 -9.66
CA GLY A 490 -8.86 17.85 -10.49
C GLY A 490 -8.11 18.94 -9.71
N ASP A 491 -8.83 19.77 -8.95
CA ASP A 491 -8.24 20.80 -8.07
C ASP A 491 -7.29 20.21 -6.99
N TRP A 492 -7.53 18.97 -6.54
CA TRP A 492 -6.66 18.26 -5.61
C TRP A 492 -5.38 17.82 -6.33
N ILE A 493 -5.50 17.08 -7.44
CA ILE A 493 -4.38 16.58 -8.24
C ILE A 493 -3.46 17.72 -8.71
N GLU A 494 -4.02 18.83 -9.21
CA GLU A 494 -3.26 20.02 -9.62
C GLU A 494 -2.51 20.68 -8.46
N SER A 495 -2.98 20.53 -7.22
CA SER A 495 -2.37 21.17 -6.04
C SER A 495 -1.64 20.21 -5.09
N ARG A 496 -1.58 18.91 -5.40
CA ARG A 496 -1.01 17.86 -4.56
C ARG A 496 0.45 18.10 -4.19
N GLU A 497 1.29 18.51 -5.15
CA GLU A 497 2.71 18.77 -4.89
C GLU A 497 2.93 19.85 -3.83
N ARG A 498 2.09 20.88 -3.81
CA ARG A 498 2.11 21.90 -2.75
C ARG A 498 1.62 21.31 -1.42
N ARG A 499 0.51 20.56 -1.42
CA ARG A 499 -0.12 19.98 -0.20
C ARG A 499 0.75 18.93 0.49
N ALA A 500 1.57 18.20 -0.26
CA ALA A 500 2.54 17.22 0.25
C ALA A 500 3.90 17.87 0.59
N GLY A 501 3.98 19.21 0.61
CA GLY A 501 5.20 19.96 0.88
C GLY A 501 5.82 19.64 2.25
N PHE A 502 7.15 19.71 2.34
CA PHE A 502 7.86 19.42 3.59
C PHE A 502 7.52 20.42 4.72
N ASP A 503 7.10 21.63 4.34
CA ASP A 503 6.63 22.70 5.20
C ASP A 503 5.12 22.66 5.50
N GLU A 504 4.34 21.73 4.94
CA GLU A 504 2.90 21.58 5.24
C GLU A 504 2.65 20.69 6.49
N PRO A 505 1.52 20.88 7.21
CA PRO A 505 1.22 20.14 8.45
C PRO A 505 0.65 18.74 8.16
N LEU A 506 1.51 17.74 7.92
CA LEU A 506 1.07 16.37 7.65
C LEU A 506 0.78 15.56 8.93
N SER A 507 -0.51 15.29 9.15
CA SER A 507 -1.04 14.42 10.21
C SER A 507 -1.87 13.28 9.58
N PHE A 508 -1.41 12.04 9.78
CA PHE A 508 -1.96 10.80 9.21
C PHE A 508 -2.77 10.01 10.25
N TYR A 509 -3.95 9.54 9.84
CA TYR A 509 -4.73 8.53 10.56
C TYR A 509 -4.55 7.17 9.89
N GLU A 510 -3.85 6.23 10.55
CA GLU A 510 -3.63 4.88 10.02
C GLU A 510 -4.85 3.98 10.31
N VAL A 511 -5.36 3.29 9.29
CA VAL A 511 -6.66 2.61 9.32
C VAL A 511 -6.61 1.24 8.65
N HIS A 512 -7.10 0.21 9.36
CA HIS A 512 -7.51 -1.05 8.75
C HIS A 512 -9.03 -1.02 8.50
N LEU A 513 -9.43 -0.91 7.23
CA LEU A 513 -10.82 -0.71 6.80
C LEU A 513 -11.78 -1.77 7.38
N GLY A 514 -11.38 -3.04 7.41
CA GLY A 514 -12.21 -4.15 7.90
C GLY A 514 -12.44 -4.22 9.42
N SER A 515 -11.78 -3.38 10.22
CA SER A 515 -11.95 -3.35 11.69
C SER A 515 -12.16 -1.97 12.29
N TRP A 516 -12.03 -0.89 11.51
CA TRP A 516 -12.29 0.47 11.99
C TRP A 516 -13.72 0.58 12.55
N ARG A 517 -14.71 0.17 11.75
CA ARG A 517 -16.11 0.06 12.14
C ARG A 517 -16.77 -1.07 11.36
N ARG A 518 -17.67 -1.80 12.02
CA ARG A 518 -18.54 -2.82 11.43
C ARG A 518 -20.01 -2.46 11.72
N LYS A 519 -20.95 -3.23 11.20
CA LYS A 519 -22.40 -3.07 11.42
C LYS A 519 -22.95 -4.15 12.36
N PRO A 520 -23.03 -3.93 13.70
CA PRO A 520 -23.57 -4.92 14.63
C PRO A 520 -25.01 -5.33 14.31
N GLU A 521 -25.80 -4.42 13.74
CA GLU A 521 -27.18 -4.64 13.29
C GLU A 521 -27.31 -5.50 12.01
N GLU A 522 -26.20 -5.74 11.32
CA GLU A 522 -26.08 -6.57 10.11
C GLU A 522 -24.99 -7.64 10.33
N ASP A 523 -25.13 -8.42 11.41
CA ASP A 523 -24.26 -9.56 11.79
C ASP A 523 -22.75 -9.24 11.83
N ASN A 524 -22.38 -8.01 12.19
CA ASN A 524 -21.01 -7.49 12.17
C ASN A 524 -20.34 -7.50 10.79
N ARG A 525 -21.09 -7.31 9.69
CA ARG A 525 -20.49 -7.11 8.37
C ARG A 525 -19.53 -5.90 8.36
N TRP A 526 -18.60 -5.93 7.42
CA TRP A 526 -17.76 -4.79 7.07
C TRP A 526 -18.59 -3.63 6.51
N LEU A 527 -18.09 -2.41 6.69
CA LEU A 527 -18.57 -1.27 5.91
C LEU A 527 -18.08 -1.40 4.46
N SER A 528 -18.92 -0.97 3.53
CA SER A 528 -18.51 -0.79 2.13
C SER A 528 -17.66 0.46 1.96
N TYR A 529 -16.87 0.53 0.89
CA TYR A 529 -16.12 1.74 0.52
C TYR A 529 -17.02 2.98 0.43
N ARG A 530 -18.28 2.83 0.00
CA ARG A 530 -19.27 3.92 -0.06
C ARG A 530 -19.74 4.41 1.30
N GLU A 531 -19.88 3.53 2.28
CA GLU A 531 -20.20 3.91 3.66
C GLU A 531 -19.00 4.58 4.33
N MET A 532 -17.79 4.04 4.14
CA MET A 532 -16.55 4.63 4.66
C MET A 532 -16.27 6.01 4.05
N ALA A 533 -16.66 6.23 2.79
CA ALA A 533 -16.59 7.53 2.11
C ALA A 533 -17.47 8.64 2.75
N SER A 534 -18.39 8.28 3.66
CA SER A 534 -19.02 9.22 4.60
C SER A 534 -18.42 9.04 6.00
N ASP A 535 -18.65 7.88 6.64
CA ASP A 535 -18.37 7.66 8.06
C ASP A 535 -16.92 7.95 8.46
N LEU A 536 -15.94 7.44 7.68
CA LEU A 536 -14.51 7.61 7.98
C LEU A 536 -14.01 8.99 7.56
N VAL A 537 -14.45 9.49 6.40
CA VAL A 537 -14.07 10.82 5.89
C VAL A 537 -14.57 11.92 6.84
N ASP A 538 -15.85 11.87 7.23
CA ASP A 538 -16.45 12.81 8.18
C ASP A 538 -15.76 12.74 9.56
N TYR A 539 -15.37 11.55 10.01
CA TYR A 539 -14.59 11.37 11.25
C TYR A 539 -13.20 12.00 11.17
N CYS A 540 -12.49 11.81 10.06
CA CYS A 540 -11.17 12.39 9.84
C CYS A 540 -11.22 13.93 9.73
N ILE A 541 -12.25 14.51 9.09
CA ILE A 541 -12.50 15.96 9.09
C ILE A 541 -12.74 16.45 10.53
N ASP A 542 -13.63 15.78 11.27
CA ASP A 542 -14.04 16.17 12.63
C ASP A 542 -12.88 16.12 13.65
N VAL A 543 -11.96 15.16 13.51
CA VAL A 543 -10.74 15.07 14.34
C VAL A 543 -9.59 15.89 13.74
N GLY A 544 -9.70 16.41 12.51
CA GLY A 544 -8.71 17.28 11.88
C GLY A 544 -7.47 16.56 11.33
N PHE A 545 -7.59 15.30 10.94
CA PHE A 545 -6.52 14.63 10.20
C PHE A 545 -6.42 15.16 8.77
N THR A 546 -5.20 15.19 8.23
CA THR A 546 -4.94 15.67 6.86
C THR A 546 -4.86 14.54 5.84
N HIS A 547 -4.53 13.34 6.30
CA HIS A 547 -4.32 12.17 5.47
C HIS A 547 -4.86 10.91 6.16
N ILE A 548 -5.36 9.97 5.36
CA ILE A 548 -5.64 8.59 5.78
C ILE A 548 -4.49 7.71 5.26
N ALA A 549 -3.94 6.87 6.12
CA ALA A 549 -2.96 5.85 5.78
C ALA A 549 -3.63 4.46 5.87
N LEU A 550 -3.92 3.85 4.73
CA LEU A 550 -4.56 2.54 4.67
C LEU A 550 -3.53 1.43 4.91
N LEU A 551 -3.87 0.44 5.74
CA LEU A 551 -3.26 -0.89 5.62
C LEU A 551 -3.51 -1.46 4.21
N PRO A 552 -2.73 -2.46 3.74
CA PRO A 552 -2.66 -2.79 2.32
C PRO A 552 -4.01 -2.97 1.63
N ALA A 553 -4.22 -2.18 0.57
CA ALA A 553 -5.49 -2.16 -0.17
C ALA A 553 -5.65 -3.33 -1.14
N SER A 554 -4.55 -4.01 -1.49
CA SER A 554 -4.52 -5.13 -2.43
C SER A 554 -5.30 -6.35 -1.94
N GLU A 555 -5.77 -7.16 -2.89
CA GLU A 555 -6.45 -8.40 -2.57
C GLU A 555 -5.53 -9.42 -1.90
N HIS A 556 -6.08 -10.12 -0.90
CA HIS A 556 -5.41 -11.10 -0.06
C HIS A 556 -6.41 -12.20 0.34
N VAL A 557 -5.92 -13.43 0.51
CA VAL A 557 -6.78 -14.58 0.88
C VAL A 557 -7.11 -14.59 2.38
N HIS A 558 -6.12 -14.33 3.23
CA HIS A 558 -6.23 -14.56 4.68
C HIS A 558 -6.43 -13.26 5.46
N ASP A 559 -7.64 -13.06 6.02
CA ASP A 559 -8.03 -11.86 6.78
C ASP A 559 -7.07 -11.53 7.94
N ASP A 560 -6.55 -12.55 8.63
CA ASP A 560 -5.62 -12.38 9.75
C ASP A 560 -4.26 -11.77 9.34
N THR A 561 -3.93 -11.76 8.04
CA THR A 561 -2.73 -11.08 7.51
C THR A 561 -2.93 -9.58 7.32
N VAL A 562 -4.18 -9.09 7.48
CA VAL A 562 -4.61 -7.68 7.36
C VAL A 562 -4.11 -6.97 6.09
N GLY A 563 -3.95 -7.75 5.01
CA GLY A 563 -3.46 -7.30 3.70
C GLY A 563 -1.96 -7.46 3.46
N TYR A 564 -1.14 -7.76 4.47
CA TYR A 564 0.31 -7.84 4.29
C TYR A 564 0.80 -9.07 3.51
N LEU A 565 -0.04 -10.08 3.27
CA LEU A 565 0.27 -11.20 2.40
C LEU A 565 -0.64 -11.18 1.15
N PRO A 566 -0.33 -10.34 0.14
CA PRO A 566 -1.20 -10.13 -1.01
C PRO A 566 -1.22 -11.35 -1.95
N SER A 567 -2.40 -11.62 -2.51
CA SER A 567 -2.64 -12.62 -3.56
C SER A 567 -2.92 -12.01 -4.93
N SER A 568 -3.34 -10.75 -5.01
CA SER A 568 -3.41 -10.01 -6.28
C SER A 568 -3.11 -8.53 -6.08
N LEU A 569 -1.88 -8.11 -6.44
CA LEU A 569 -1.41 -6.73 -6.26
C LEU A 569 -2.20 -5.68 -7.07
N TYR A 570 -2.84 -6.08 -8.16
CA TYR A 570 -3.57 -5.18 -9.07
C TYR A 570 -5.08 -5.07 -8.80
N ALA A 571 -5.60 -5.78 -7.80
CA ALA A 571 -7.01 -5.69 -7.41
C ALA A 571 -7.11 -5.01 -6.03
N PRO A 572 -7.90 -3.93 -5.86
CA PRO A 572 -8.34 -3.53 -4.52
C PRO A 572 -9.23 -4.63 -3.95
N THR A 573 -9.08 -4.93 -2.65
CA THR A 573 -9.81 -6.06 -2.04
C THR A 573 -11.32 -5.91 -2.16
N ASN A 574 -11.97 -6.96 -2.66
CA ASN A 574 -13.40 -6.94 -2.95
C ASN A 574 -14.30 -6.99 -1.70
N ARG A 575 -13.71 -7.23 -0.51
CA ARG A 575 -14.39 -7.29 0.81
C ARG A 575 -15.28 -6.08 1.09
N TYR A 576 -14.94 -4.91 0.56
CA TYR A 576 -15.65 -3.65 0.81
C TYR A 576 -16.38 -3.09 -0.42
N GLY A 577 -16.39 -3.80 -1.54
CA GLY A 577 -17.07 -3.40 -2.78
C GLY A 577 -16.19 -3.52 -4.03
N THR A 578 -16.60 -2.86 -5.10
CA THR A 578 -15.92 -2.90 -6.40
C THR A 578 -14.77 -1.88 -6.49
N PRO A 579 -13.87 -2.01 -7.49
CA PRO A 579 -12.83 -1.00 -7.74
C PRO A 579 -13.38 0.42 -7.91
N ASP A 580 -14.54 0.60 -8.56
CA ASP A 580 -15.19 1.91 -8.70
C ASP A 580 -15.76 2.45 -7.38
N ASP A 581 -16.05 1.57 -6.39
CA ASP A 581 -16.41 1.99 -5.04
C ASP A 581 -15.17 2.46 -4.27
N PHE A 582 -13.99 1.85 -4.48
CA PHE A 582 -12.72 2.34 -3.94
C PHE A 582 -12.31 3.68 -4.57
N ARG A 583 -12.47 3.86 -5.89
CA ARG A 583 -12.31 5.18 -6.55
C ARG A 583 -13.24 6.23 -5.96
N TYR A 584 -14.49 5.87 -5.66
CA TYR A 584 -15.44 6.74 -4.98
C TYR A 584 -14.99 7.14 -3.57
N PHE A 585 -14.38 6.23 -2.81
CA PHE A 585 -13.78 6.54 -1.51
C PHE A 585 -12.64 7.57 -1.62
N VAL A 586 -11.70 7.36 -2.54
CA VAL A 586 -10.58 8.30 -2.74
C VAL A 586 -11.07 9.67 -3.24
N ASP A 587 -12.00 9.71 -4.20
CA ASP A 587 -12.62 10.97 -4.69
C ASP A 587 -13.36 11.73 -3.57
N ALA A 588 -13.96 11.02 -2.61
CA ALA A 588 -14.57 11.63 -1.43
C ALA A 588 -13.53 12.23 -0.47
N CYS A 589 -12.42 11.53 -0.22
CA CYS A 589 -11.29 12.05 0.57
C CYS A 589 -10.71 13.33 -0.06
N HIS A 590 -10.36 13.30 -1.36
CA HIS A 590 -9.78 14.45 -2.05
C HIS A 590 -10.72 15.67 -2.04
N LYS A 591 -12.03 15.44 -2.26
CA LYS A 591 -13.05 16.48 -2.17
C LYS A 591 -13.22 17.05 -0.76
N ALA A 592 -12.99 16.25 0.28
CA ALA A 592 -12.92 16.68 1.67
C ALA A 592 -11.61 17.40 2.03
N GLY A 593 -10.61 17.38 1.15
CA GLY A 593 -9.27 17.91 1.41
C GLY A 593 -8.38 16.96 2.22
N ILE A 594 -8.70 15.67 2.24
CA ILE A 594 -7.94 14.60 2.90
C ILE A 594 -7.18 13.80 1.85
N GLY A 595 -5.88 13.62 2.04
CA GLY A 595 -5.09 12.76 1.17
C GLY A 595 -5.16 11.28 1.55
N VAL A 596 -4.93 10.39 0.59
CA VAL A 596 -4.96 8.93 0.82
C VAL A 596 -3.62 8.31 0.45
N VAL A 597 -2.90 7.79 1.45
CA VAL A 597 -1.75 6.91 1.25
C VAL A 597 -2.13 5.47 1.60
N ALA A 598 -1.47 4.49 0.96
CA ALA A 598 -1.70 3.09 1.26
C ALA A 598 -0.39 2.33 1.46
N ASP A 599 -0.43 1.32 2.33
CA ASP A 599 0.65 0.36 2.46
C ASP A 599 0.74 -0.53 1.22
N TRP A 600 1.97 -0.77 0.78
CA TRP A 600 2.29 -1.51 -0.43
C TRP A 600 3.35 -2.57 -0.14
N VAL A 601 3.14 -3.78 -0.65
CA VAL A 601 3.94 -4.96 -0.33
C VAL A 601 4.64 -5.50 -1.61
N PRO A 602 5.76 -4.89 -2.03
CA PRO A 602 6.56 -5.35 -3.17
C PRO A 602 7.63 -6.38 -2.79
N ASN A 603 7.66 -6.84 -1.54
CA ASN A 603 8.75 -7.68 -1.00
C ASN A 603 8.51 -9.17 -1.28
N TYR A 604 7.29 -9.64 -1.01
CA TYR A 604 6.85 -11.04 -1.08
C TYR A 604 5.37 -11.11 -1.48
N PHE A 605 4.89 -12.32 -1.74
CA PHE A 605 3.50 -12.62 -2.12
C PHE A 605 3.01 -13.92 -1.48
N SER A 606 1.69 -14.16 -1.51
CA SER A 606 1.09 -15.39 -1.00
C SER A 606 1.46 -16.63 -1.83
N GLU A 607 1.93 -17.70 -1.18
CA GLU A 607 2.26 -18.99 -1.81
C GLU A 607 1.00 -19.85 -2.05
N GLU A 608 0.03 -19.28 -2.76
CA GLU A 608 -1.20 -19.96 -3.14
C GLU A 608 -1.02 -20.71 -4.46
N GLU A 609 -1.64 -21.89 -4.61
CA GLU A 609 -1.56 -22.71 -5.84
C GLU A 609 -2.02 -21.94 -7.09
N HIS A 610 -3.05 -21.11 -6.92
CA HIS A 610 -3.60 -20.23 -7.95
C HIS A 610 -2.82 -18.92 -8.14
N GLY A 611 -1.85 -18.63 -7.26
CA GLY A 611 -1.09 -17.38 -7.22
C GLY A 611 0.16 -17.37 -8.11
N LEU A 612 1.13 -16.52 -7.76
CA LEU A 612 2.33 -16.28 -8.57
C LEU A 612 3.42 -17.35 -8.44
N SER A 613 3.31 -18.28 -7.47
CA SER A 613 4.40 -19.22 -7.21
C SER A 613 4.48 -20.30 -8.28
N LEU A 614 5.70 -20.51 -8.78
CA LEU A 614 6.04 -21.42 -9.88
C LEU A 614 5.12 -21.23 -11.11
N PHE A 615 4.74 -19.97 -11.40
CA PHE A 615 3.63 -19.62 -12.29
C PHE A 615 3.60 -20.36 -13.64
N ASP A 616 4.76 -20.53 -14.29
CA ASP A 616 4.92 -21.24 -15.57
C ASP A 616 5.71 -22.56 -15.46
N GLY A 617 5.80 -23.10 -14.24
CA GLY A 617 6.58 -24.30 -13.91
C GLY A 617 8.04 -24.01 -13.54
N THR A 618 8.45 -22.74 -13.58
CA THR A 618 9.75 -22.26 -13.14
C THR A 618 9.61 -21.19 -12.07
N ALA A 619 10.70 -20.89 -11.33
CA ALA A 619 10.78 -19.72 -10.46
C ALA A 619 10.77 -18.45 -11.34
N LEU A 620 9.56 -17.97 -11.66
CA LEU A 620 9.30 -16.92 -12.64
C LEU A 620 9.18 -15.55 -11.98
N TYR A 621 8.30 -15.46 -10.99
CA TYR A 621 8.18 -14.32 -10.07
C TYR A 621 8.98 -14.57 -8.78
N ASP A 622 9.02 -15.82 -8.32
CA ASP A 622 9.78 -16.25 -7.15
C ASP A 622 11.29 -16.13 -7.37
N HIS A 623 12.01 -15.68 -6.35
CA HIS A 623 13.47 -15.66 -6.36
C HIS A 623 14.07 -17.09 -6.40
N PRO A 624 14.95 -17.42 -7.37
CA PRO A 624 15.31 -18.81 -7.69
C PRO A 624 16.20 -19.54 -6.65
N ASN A 625 16.80 -18.83 -5.70
CA ASN A 625 17.54 -19.46 -4.60
C ASN A 625 16.56 -19.86 -3.46
N PRO A 626 16.38 -21.15 -3.15
CA PRO A 626 15.40 -21.58 -2.13
C PRO A 626 15.76 -21.17 -0.69
N TRP A 627 17.02 -20.82 -0.40
CA TRP A 627 17.48 -20.42 0.94
C TRP A 627 17.32 -18.92 1.18
N GLN A 628 17.55 -18.11 0.14
CA GLN A 628 17.47 -16.64 0.22
C GLN A 628 16.18 -16.06 -0.36
N GLY A 629 15.43 -16.83 -1.15
CA GLY A 629 14.22 -16.40 -1.86
C GLY A 629 12.94 -16.43 -1.04
N ARG A 630 13.05 -16.41 0.30
CA ARG A 630 11.91 -16.35 1.22
C ARG A 630 12.13 -15.28 2.29
N ASP A 631 11.04 -14.64 2.72
CA ASP A 631 11.05 -13.72 3.86
C ASP A 631 11.31 -14.50 5.16
N PRO A 632 12.24 -14.04 6.03
CA PRO A 632 12.62 -14.79 7.23
C PRO A 632 11.52 -14.88 8.31
N ASP A 633 10.56 -13.95 8.35
CA ASP A 633 9.50 -13.95 9.38
C ASP A 633 8.21 -14.58 8.85
N TRP A 634 7.81 -14.23 7.63
CA TRP A 634 6.58 -14.76 7.00
C TRP A 634 6.78 -16.14 6.36
N ASN A 635 8.02 -16.54 6.10
CA ASN A 635 8.34 -17.71 5.26
C ASN A 635 7.58 -17.68 3.93
N ALA A 636 7.44 -16.50 3.31
CA ALA A 636 6.74 -16.28 2.05
C ALA A 636 7.74 -16.10 0.88
N PRO A 637 7.43 -16.52 -0.35
CA PRO A 637 8.28 -16.30 -1.53
C PRO A 637 8.56 -14.81 -1.77
N LEU A 638 9.84 -14.48 -2.00
CA LEU A 638 10.29 -13.14 -2.40
C LEU A 638 10.24 -12.98 -3.92
N TYR A 639 10.01 -11.76 -4.39
CA TYR A 639 10.12 -11.42 -5.82
C TYR A 639 11.57 -11.48 -6.33
N ASP A 640 11.78 -12.02 -7.53
CA ASP A 640 13.08 -12.02 -8.21
C ASP A 640 13.42 -10.63 -8.79
N LEU A 641 14.04 -9.77 -7.98
CA LEU A 641 14.47 -8.45 -8.41
C LEU A 641 15.66 -8.47 -9.40
N THR A 642 16.27 -9.63 -9.68
CA THR A 642 17.27 -9.77 -10.75
C THR A 642 16.64 -9.82 -12.15
N ARG A 643 15.33 -10.09 -12.21
CA ARG A 643 14.55 -10.28 -13.43
C ARG A 643 13.81 -9.00 -13.81
N LYS A 644 14.20 -8.42 -14.96
CA LYS A 644 13.72 -7.10 -15.43
C LYS A 644 12.20 -7.03 -15.58
N GLU A 645 11.54 -8.12 -15.95
CA GLU A 645 10.09 -8.20 -16.12
C GLU A 645 9.36 -8.19 -14.77
N VAL A 646 9.95 -8.77 -13.72
CA VAL A 646 9.42 -8.74 -12.34
C VAL A 646 9.61 -7.32 -11.76
N VAL A 647 10.76 -6.70 -12.01
CA VAL A 647 11.01 -5.29 -11.68
C VAL A 647 9.99 -4.36 -12.36
N ASP A 648 9.73 -4.54 -13.64
CA ASP A 648 8.73 -3.76 -14.37
C ASP A 648 7.30 -4.06 -13.87
N TYR A 649 6.95 -5.32 -13.56
CA TYR A 649 5.66 -5.72 -12.98
C TYR A 649 5.39 -4.99 -11.65
N LEU A 650 6.39 -4.91 -10.77
CA LEU A 650 6.28 -4.20 -9.49
C LEU A 650 6.22 -2.68 -9.67
N ILE A 651 7.08 -2.08 -10.52
CA ILE A 651 7.04 -0.63 -10.80
C ILE A 651 5.70 -0.25 -11.45
N SER A 652 5.22 -1.06 -12.40
CA SER A 652 3.91 -0.92 -13.02
C SER A 652 2.79 -0.98 -11.98
N ASN A 653 2.91 -1.78 -10.92
CA ASN A 653 1.89 -1.86 -9.87
C ASN A 653 1.87 -0.62 -8.97
N ALA A 654 3.03 -0.08 -8.59
CA ALA A 654 3.06 1.19 -7.87
C ALA A 654 2.43 2.33 -8.70
N LEU A 655 2.76 2.40 -9.99
CA LEU A 655 2.18 3.39 -10.90
C LEU A 655 0.68 3.18 -11.13
N TYR A 656 0.20 1.94 -11.17
CA TYR A 656 -1.22 1.60 -11.27
C TYR A 656 -2.07 2.22 -10.15
N TRP A 657 -1.59 2.19 -8.90
CA TRP A 657 -2.29 2.83 -7.78
C TRP A 657 -2.39 4.36 -7.93
N PHE A 658 -1.38 5.00 -8.50
CA PHE A 658 -1.39 6.43 -8.80
C PHE A 658 -2.25 6.77 -10.03
N ASP A 659 -2.13 6.00 -11.12
CA ASP A 659 -2.80 6.22 -12.40
C ASP A 659 -4.31 5.92 -12.33
N TYR A 660 -4.72 4.83 -11.67
CA TYR A 660 -6.10 4.32 -11.73
C TYR A 660 -6.92 4.54 -10.44
N PHE A 661 -6.27 4.85 -9.32
CA PHE A 661 -6.91 5.13 -8.03
C PHE A 661 -6.49 6.46 -7.39
N HIS A 662 -5.66 7.26 -8.06
CA HIS A 662 -5.28 8.62 -7.66
C HIS A 662 -4.61 8.74 -6.27
N LEU A 663 -4.07 7.66 -5.69
CA LEU A 663 -3.48 7.74 -4.33
C LEU A 663 -2.40 8.85 -4.22
N ASP A 664 -2.27 9.42 -3.04
CA ASP A 664 -1.26 10.46 -2.75
C ASP A 664 0.08 9.89 -2.33
N GLY A 665 0.16 8.59 -2.05
CA GLY A 665 1.42 7.95 -1.69
C GLY A 665 1.32 6.46 -1.39
N LEU A 666 2.48 5.81 -1.36
CA LEU A 666 2.65 4.41 -0.98
C LEU A 666 3.69 4.28 0.14
N ARG A 667 3.39 3.48 1.18
CA ARG A 667 4.37 3.09 2.22
C ARG A 667 4.88 1.68 1.99
N ILE A 668 6.19 1.49 2.05
CA ILE A 668 6.84 0.18 1.99
C ILE A 668 7.36 -0.18 3.38
N GLY A 669 6.89 -1.31 3.91
CA GLY A 669 7.36 -1.87 5.18
C GLY A 669 8.49 -2.89 5.02
N GLY A 670 9.20 -3.18 6.12
CA GLY A 670 10.19 -4.26 6.20
C GLY A 670 11.43 -4.06 5.33
N LEU A 671 11.76 -2.82 4.94
CA LEU A 671 12.81 -2.51 3.96
C LEU A 671 14.19 -3.04 4.36
N ALA A 672 14.48 -3.19 5.65
CA ALA A 672 15.73 -3.78 6.14
C ALA A 672 15.98 -5.20 5.56
N LYS A 673 14.93 -6.03 5.48
CA LYS A 673 14.99 -7.38 4.87
C LYS A 673 15.22 -7.33 3.36
N MET A 674 14.74 -6.28 2.72
CA MET A 674 14.88 -6.04 1.30
C MET A 674 16.29 -5.55 0.95
N PHE A 675 16.85 -4.64 1.75
CA PHE A 675 18.15 -4.00 1.54
C PHE A 675 19.36 -4.85 1.89
N TYR A 676 19.20 -5.90 2.70
CA TYR A 676 20.31 -6.69 3.23
C TYR A 676 20.07 -8.20 3.05
N LEU A 677 21.03 -8.86 2.42
CA LEU A 677 21.00 -10.29 2.09
C LEU A 677 21.01 -11.20 3.33
N ASP A 678 21.54 -10.70 4.45
CA ASP A 678 21.75 -11.40 5.72
C ASP A 678 20.73 -11.03 6.82
N TYR A 679 19.89 -10.02 6.61
CA TYR A 679 18.97 -9.55 7.64
C TYR A 679 17.91 -10.60 7.96
N GLY A 680 17.80 -10.96 9.24
CA GLY A 680 16.93 -12.03 9.72
C GLY A 680 17.41 -13.46 9.40
N ARG A 681 18.61 -13.65 8.82
CA ARG A 681 19.14 -14.96 8.41
C ARG A 681 20.36 -15.39 9.21
N SER A 682 20.53 -16.70 9.41
CA SER A 682 21.66 -17.30 10.13
C SER A 682 22.89 -17.46 9.22
N GLU A 683 24.06 -17.70 9.83
CA GLU A 683 25.27 -18.07 9.08
C GLU A 683 25.04 -19.35 8.25
N GLY A 684 25.20 -19.24 6.93
CA GLY A 684 24.95 -20.33 5.97
C GLY A 684 23.58 -20.31 5.29
N GLU A 685 22.64 -19.46 5.75
CA GLU A 685 21.32 -19.28 5.11
C GLU A 685 21.32 -18.16 4.05
N TRP A 686 22.47 -17.49 3.86
CA TRP A 686 22.64 -16.43 2.88
C TRP A 686 24.03 -16.46 2.22
N THR A 687 24.13 -15.82 1.05
CA THR A 687 25.36 -15.67 0.26
C THR A 687 25.70 -14.18 0.14
N PRO A 688 26.94 -13.75 0.44
CA PRO A 688 27.37 -12.37 0.23
C PRO A 688 27.62 -12.05 -1.25
N ASN A 689 27.68 -10.75 -1.56
CA ASN A 689 28.13 -10.26 -2.86
C ASN A 689 29.57 -10.72 -3.17
N PRO A 690 30.01 -10.68 -4.45
CA PRO A 690 31.37 -11.07 -4.84
C PRO A 690 32.52 -10.30 -4.16
N ASP A 691 32.24 -9.13 -3.57
CA ASP A 691 33.20 -8.33 -2.79
C ASP A 691 33.07 -8.50 -1.26
N GLY A 692 32.23 -9.43 -0.81
CA GLY A 692 31.97 -9.71 0.60
C GLY A 692 30.93 -8.81 1.27
N SER A 693 30.33 -7.86 0.55
CA SER A 693 29.25 -7.02 1.09
C SER A 693 27.92 -7.78 1.21
N ASN A 694 27.03 -7.33 2.11
CA ASN A 694 25.70 -7.91 2.35
C ASN A 694 24.55 -7.07 1.74
N GLU A 695 24.82 -5.93 1.12
CA GLU A 695 23.76 -5.10 0.51
C GLU A 695 23.11 -5.80 -0.69
N ASN A 696 21.78 -5.86 -0.71
CA ASN A 696 21.01 -6.32 -1.86
C ASN A 696 21.00 -5.24 -2.95
N ARG A 697 21.88 -5.38 -3.94
CA ARG A 697 22.10 -4.37 -5.00
C ARG A 697 20.89 -4.21 -5.90
N ASP A 698 20.20 -5.29 -6.18
CA ASP A 698 19.04 -5.31 -7.08
C ASP A 698 17.83 -4.62 -6.41
N ALA A 699 17.62 -4.84 -5.10
CA ALA A 699 16.65 -4.06 -4.32
C ALA A 699 16.97 -2.56 -4.28
N LEU A 700 18.24 -2.20 -4.05
CA LEU A 700 18.67 -0.79 -4.02
C LEU A 700 18.61 -0.12 -5.41
N ALA A 701 18.71 -0.89 -6.50
CA ALA A 701 18.50 -0.40 -7.87
C ALA A 701 17.01 -0.25 -8.20
N PHE A 702 16.19 -1.24 -7.81
CA PHE A 702 14.74 -1.24 -7.93
C PHE A 702 14.12 -0.02 -7.23
N ILE A 703 14.42 0.20 -5.95
CA ILE A 703 13.85 1.31 -5.17
C ILE A 703 14.22 2.68 -5.77
N ARG A 704 15.46 2.87 -6.23
CA ARG A 704 15.84 4.12 -6.91
C ARG A 704 15.08 4.31 -8.23
N ARG A 705 14.96 3.26 -9.05
CA ARG A 705 14.21 3.30 -10.33
C ARG A 705 12.72 3.58 -10.10
N LEU A 706 12.13 2.95 -9.09
CA LEU A 706 10.75 3.18 -8.64
C LEU A 706 10.53 4.65 -8.24
N ASN A 707 11.30 5.14 -7.26
CA ASN A 707 11.10 6.48 -6.70
C ASN A 707 11.36 7.58 -7.74
N ASP A 708 12.35 7.41 -8.63
CA ASP A 708 12.59 8.30 -9.77
C ASP A 708 11.40 8.36 -10.75
N LEU A 709 10.80 7.21 -11.06
CA LEU A 709 9.64 7.13 -11.97
C LEU A 709 8.37 7.70 -11.34
N VAL A 710 8.11 7.43 -10.05
CA VAL A 710 6.98 8.01 -9.32
C VAL A 710 7.11 9.53 -9.27
N ALA A 711 8.27 10.07 -8.87
CA ALA A 711 8.50 11.51 -8.81
C ALA A 711 8.34 12.21 -10.18
N LYS A 712 8.71 11.54 -11.28
CA LYS A 712 8.57 12.07 -12.65
C LYS A 712 7.15 12.01 -13.20
N LYS A 713 6.41 10.93 -12.93
CA LYS A 713 5.04 10.73 -13.45
C LYS A 713 3.97 11.38 -12.58
N HIS A 714 4.19 11.40 -11.27
CA HIS A 714 3.22 11.85 -10.27
C HIS A 714 3.86 12.83 -9.29
N PRO A 715 4.16 14.08 -9.71
CA PRO A 715 4.62 15.12 -8.79
C PRO A 715 3.71 15.24 -7.55
N GLY A 716 4.34 15.43 -6.40
CA GLY A 716 3.67 15.44 -5.10
C GLY A 716 3.30 14.07 -4.51
N ALA A 717 3.41 12.96 -5.24
CA ALA A 717 3.18 11.64 -4.67
C ALA A 717 4.26 11.28 -3.64
N MET A 718 3.85 10.75 -2.50
CA MET A 718 4.73 10.38 -1.39
C MET A 718 5.17 8.93 -1.48
N MET A 719 6.48 8.68 -1.48
CA MET A 719 7.03 7.35 -1.22
C MET A 719 7.55 7.32 0.22
N ILE A 720 6.96 6.47 1.05
CA ILE A 720 7.22 6.42 2.50
C ILE A 720 7.98 5.13 2.84
N ALA A 721 9.13 5.26 3.48
CA ALA A 721 9.93 4.13 3.94
C ALA A 721 9.65 3.80 5.41
N GLU A 722 9.41 2.52 5.73
CA GLU A 722 9.68 2.00 7.07
C GLU A 722 10.88 1.06 6.99
N ASP A 723 11.93 1.44 7.72
CA ASP A 723 13.20 0.72 7.81
C ASP A 723 13.70 0.75 9.26
N SER A 724 13.80 -0.43 9.85
CA SER A 724 14.34 -0.68 11.19
C SER A 724 15.87 -0.81 11.23
N SER A 725 16.55 -0.63 10.09
CA SER A 725 18.01 -0.67 10.01
C SER A 725 18.68 0.68 10.38
N LEU A 726 19.99 0.64 10.60
CA LEU A 726 20.83 1.85 10.78
C LEU A 726 21.25 2.50 9.45
N ARG A 727 20.63 2.15 8.32
CA ARG A 727 20.88 2.79 7.03
C ARG A 727 20.44 4.26 7.09
N GLY A 728 21.28 5.16 6.59
CA GLY A 728 20.91 6.57 6.33
C GLY A 728 20.72 6.84 4.85
N ASP A 729 20.39 8.09 4.54
CA ASP A 729 20.19 8.64 3.19
C ASP A 729 18.99 8.06 2.43
N LEU A 730 17.97 7.57 3.15
CA LEU A 730 16.73 7.05 2.55
C LEU A 730 15.93 8.17 1.88
N THR A 731 15.78 9.31 2.56
CA THR A 731 14.98 10.47 2.12
C THR A 731 15.77 11.54 1.36
N LYS A 732 17.06 11.28 1.11
CA LYS A 732 17.89 12.14 0.25
C LYS A 732 17.61 11.90 -1.23
N PRO A 733 17.77 12.94 -2.08
CA PRO A 733 17.65 12.80 -3.52
C PRO A 733 18.57 11.72 -4.09
N ILE A 734 18.10 11.02 -5.12
CA ILE A 734 18.90 9.99 -5.82
C ILE A 734 20.16 10.60 -6.46
N SER A 735 20.09 11.86 -6.90
CA SER A 735 21.23 12.63 -7.40
C SER A 735 22.34 12.88 -6.37
N GLU A 736 22.04 12.72 -5.08
CA GLU A 736 22.99 12.85 -3.96
C GLU A 736 23.43 11.47 -3.42
N GLY A 737 23.02 10.38 -4.06
CA GLY A 737 23.34 8.99 -3.69
C GLY A 737 22.28 8.27 -2.84
N GLY A 738 21.24 9.01 -2.42
CA GLY A 738 20.15 8.48 -1.60
C GLY A 738 19.22 7.49 -2.33
N LEU A 739 18.13 7.12 -1.66
CA LEU A 739 17.09 6.24 -2.22
C LEU A 739 15.86 6.97 -2.76
N GLY A 740 15.71 8.27 -2.51
CA GLY A 740 14.64 9.09 -3.08
C GLY A 740 13.26 8.90 -2.44
N PHE A 741 13.16 8.35 -1.23
CA PHE A 741 11.90 8.37 -0.49
C PHE A 741 11.53 9.82 -0.09
N THR A 742 10.23 10.12 -0.03
CA THR A 742 9.73 11.41 0.45
C THR A 742 9.84 11.51 1.97
N TRP A 743 9.53 10.42 2.66
CA TRP A 743 9.46 10.33 4.13
C TRP A 743 9.98 8.99 4.66
N ARG A 744 10.39 8.95 5.93
CA ARG A 744 10.75 7.74 6.68
C ARG A 744 9.97 7.65 8.00
N TRP A 745 9.44 6.49 8.37
CA TRP A 745 8.89 6.27 9.72
C TRP A 745 9.99 6.21 10.78
N ASN A 746 9.82 6.95 11.89
CA ASN A 746 10.69 6.90 13.05
C ASN A 746 10.14 5.91 14.09
N THR A 747 10.32 4.61 13.81
CA THR A 747 9.93 3.52 14.72
C THR A 747 10.74 3.54 16.03
N SER A 748 11.98 4.04 15.99
CA SER A 748 12.83 4.19 17.18
C SER A 748 12.26 5.15 18.23
N TRP A 749 11.69 6.30 17.81
CA TRP A 749 11.14 7.32 18.72
C TRP A 749 10.02 6.76 19.62
N VAL A 750 9.08 6.01 19.04
CA VAL A 750 7.94 5.45 19.79
C VAL A 750 8.40 4.37 20.76
N HIS A 751 9.35 3.50 20.37
CA HIS A 751 9.93 2.52 21.30
C HIS A 751 10.74 3.17 22.44
N ASP A 752 11.62 4.14 22.15
CA ASP A 752 12.43 4.82 23.17
C ASP A 752 11.53 5.57 24.18
N THR A 753 10.55 6.34 23.68
CA THR A 753 9.68 7.14 24.54
C THR A 753 8.65 6.31 25.31
N LEU A 754 8.05 5.27 24.71
CA LEU A 754 7.16 4.37 25.47
C LEU A 754 7.92 3.54 26.51
N ARG A 755 9.16 3.12 26.23
CA ARG A 755 10.03 2.47 27.24
C ARG A 755 10.32 3.41 28.40
N TYR A 756 10.58 4.69 28.15
CA TYR A 756 10.71 5.71 29.19
C TYR A 756 9.42 5.83 30.03
N LEU A 757 8.28 6.00 29.38
CA LEU A 757 6.99 6.20 30.04
C LEU A 757 6.51 4.97 30.81
N GLY A 758 6.79 3.76 30.34
CA GLY A 758 6.47 2.50 31.02
C GLY A 758 7.15 2.33 32.38
N ARG A 759 8.20 3.11 32.67
CA ARG A 759 8.85 3.12 33.99
C ARG A 759 8.04 3.94 35.00
N HIS A 760 7.93 3.41 36.22
CA HIS A 760 7.34 4.13 37.36
C HIS A 760 8.03 5.51 37.52
N PRO A 761 7.28 6.61 37.76
CA PRO A 761 7.79 7.98 37.66
C PRO A 761 9.09 8.26 38.42
N VAL A 762 9.24 7.70 39.62
CA VAL A 762 10.43 7.85 40.48
C VAL A 762 11.73 7.39 39.80
N TYR A 763 11.66 6.48 38.82
CA TYR A 763 12.83 5.99 38.08
C TYR A 763 13.11 6.76 36.78
N ARG A 764 12.18 7.61 36.31
CA ARG A 764 12.28 8.27 35.00
C ARG A 764 13.53 9.14 34.87
N LYS A 765 13.93 9.83 35.95
CA LYS A 765 15.16 10.63 36.03
C LYS A 765 16.43 9.92 35.55
N TYR A 766 16.60 8.64 35.89
CA TYR A 766 17.77 7.84 35.50
C TYR A 766 17.83 7.53 33.99
N TYR A 767 16.76 7.85 33.24
CA TYR A 767 16.58 7.54 31.83
C TYR A 767 16.13 8.75 31.01
N GLN A 768 16.29 9.99 31.51
CA GLN A 768 15.86 11.23 30.84
C GLN A 768 16.34 11.34 29.38
N PHE A 769 17.51 10.76 29.07
CA PHE A 769 18.05 10.67 27.72
C PHE A 769 17.14 9.94 26.73
N GLU A 770 16.27 9.02 27.16
CA GLU A 770 15.37 8.29 26.25
C GLU A 770 14.25 9.19 25.67
N LEU A 771 13.94 10.33 26.32
CA LEU A 771 13.07 11.36 25.73
C LEU A 771 13.80 12.28 24.74
N THR A 772 15.10 12.55 24.97
CA THR A 772 15.86 13.54 24.21
C THR A 772 16.68 12.94 23.07
N ASN A 773 17.05 11.65 23.16
CA ASN A 773 17.84 10.92 22.17
C ASN A 773 17.23 10.94 20.75
N PRO A 774 15.90 10.79 20.55
CA PRO A 774 15.31 10.85 19.21
C PRO A 774 15.59 12.17 18.46
N LEU A 775 15.82 13.28 19.18
CA LEU A 775 16.16 14.57 18.58
C LEU A 775 17.62 14.71 18.15
N SER A 776 18.50 13.77 18.53
CA SER A 776 19.90 13.79 18.09
C SER A 776 20.07 13.46 16.60
N TYR A 777 19.10 12.77 15.99
CA TYR A 777 19.07 12.36 14.59
C TYR A 777 17.79 12.81 13.85
N ALA A 778 16.87 13.54 14.49
CA ALA A 778 15.56 13.93 13.93
C ALA A 778 15.61 14.79 12.65
N PHE A 779 16.80 15.25 12.24
CA PHE A 779 17.03 16.04 11.03
C PHE A 779 17.94 15.33 10.00
N ASP A 780 18.39 14.11 10.28
CA ASP A 780 19.20 13.30 9.35
C ASP A 780 18.35 12.74 8.20
N GLU A 781 17.06 12.52 8.46
CA GLU A 781 16.05 12.09 7.50
C GLU A 781 14.77 12.91 7.70
N LYS A 782 13.90 12.90 6.69
CA LYS A 782 12.56 13.46 6.75
C LYS A 782 11.62 12.48 7.44
N PHE A 783 11.49 12.58 8.75
CA PHE A 783 10.75 11.59 9.54
C PHE A 783 9.23 11.84 9.61
N ILE A 784 8.51 10.75 9.89
CA ILE A 784 7.16 10.71 10.45
C ILE A 784 7.26 10.03 11.82
N LEU A 785 6.81 10.69 12.89
CA LEU A 785 6.64 10.08 14.20
C LEU A 785 5.38 9.20 14.15
N SER A 786 5.57 7.88 14.17
CA SER A 786 4.53 6.90 13.88
C SER A 786 4.15 6.08 15.11
N VAL A 787 2.90 6.18 15.54
CA VAL A 787 2.26 5.27 16.51
C VAL A 787 1.37 4.33 15.73
N SER A 788 1.99 3.35 15.06
CA SER A 788 1.33 2.44 14.11
C SER A 788 0.60 1.27 14.78
N HIS A 789 -0.18 0.54 14.00
CA HIS A 789 -0.87 -0.71 14.39
C HIS A 789 0.04 -1.71 15.12
N ASP A 790 1.29 -1.88 14.68
CA ASP A 790 2.33 -2.73 15.31
C ASP A 790 2.51 -2.47 16.81
N HIS A 791 2.19 -1.27 17.28
CA HIS A 791 2.34 -0.89 18.68
C HIS A 791 1.15 -1.31 19.54
N VAL A 792 0.00 -1.67 18.97
CA VAL A 792 -1.25 -1.97 19.71
C VAL A 792 -1.94 -3.26 19.29
N SER A 793 -1.38 -4.00 18.32
CA SER A 793 -1.78 -5.36 17.96
C SER A 793 -1.74 -6.34 19.15
N ILE A 794 -2.38 -7.50 18.97
CA ILE A 794 -2.46 -8.57 19.98
C ILE A 794 -1.06 -8.94 20.52
N GLY A 795 -0.93 -8.96 21.85
CA GLY A 795 0.31 -9.26 22.57
C GLY A 795 1.24 -8.06 22.84
N GLN A 796 0.91 -6.86 22.34
CA GLN A 796 1.70 -5.63 22.56
C GLN A 796 1.20 -4.78 23.73
N GLY A 797 -0.04 -4.97 24.16
CA GLY A 797 -0.78 -4.11 25.08
C GLY A 797 -1.35 -2.85 24.42
N SER A 798 -2.51 -2.40 24.90
CA SER A 798 -3.10 -1.11 24.50
C SER A 798 -2.26 0.09 24.97
N MET A 799 -2.51 1.29 24.42
CA MET A 799 -1.76 2.48 24.81
C MET A 799 -1.87 2.82 26.31
N PRO A 800 -3.04 2.74 26.97
CA PRO A 800 -3.14 2.91 28.42
C PRO A 800 -2.37 1.86 29.23
N ASP A 801 -2.31 0.60 28.77
CA ASP A 801 -1.68 -0.50 29.53
C ASP A 801 -0.15 -0.52 29.45
N LYS A 802 0.44 0.21 28.51
CA LYS A 802 1.89 0.48 28.49
C LYS A 802 2.34 1.46 29.59
N LEU A 803 1.41 2.11 30.28
CA LEU A 803 1.68 3.20 31.22
C LEU A 803 1.43 2.77 32.69
N PRO A 804 2.33 3.12 33.62
CA PRO A 804 2.15 2.84 35.04
C PRO A 804 1.27 3.90 35.71
N GLY A 805 0.56 3.49 36.77
CA GLY A 805 -0.27 4.36 37.59
C GLY A 805 -1.71 3.88 37.69
N ASP A 806 -2.56 4.68 38.33
CA ASP A 806 -4.01 4.51 38.27
C ASP A 806 -4.58 4.93 36.89
N TYR A 807 -5.87 4.69 36.68
CA TYR A 807 -6.55 4.97 35.41
C TYR A 807 -6.46 6.45 35.00
N TRP A 808 -6.51 7.40 35.94
CA TRP A 808 -6.36 8.82 35.63
C TRP A 808 -4.91 9.15 35.25
N GLN A 809 -3.93 8.61 35.96
CA GLN A 809 -2.50 8.82 35.70
C GLN A 809 -2.05 8.25 34.35
N LYS A 810 -2.60 7.09 33.94
CA LYS A 810 -2.41 6.51 32.61
C LYS A 810 -2.84 7.50 31.53
N PHE A 811 -4.08 7.99 31.61
CA PHE A 811 -4.63 8.93 30.62
C PHE A 811 -3.89 10.28 30.63
N ALA A 812 -3.57 10.85 31.79
CA ALA A 812 -2.80 12.09 31.87
C ALA A 812 -1.41 11.95 31.22
N THR A 813 -0.69 10.86 31.52
CA THR A 813 0.61 10.56 30.89
C THR A 813 0.49 10.40 29.36
N LEU A 814 -0.56 9.72 28.88
CA LEU A 814 -0.80 9.52 27.46
C LEU A 814 -1.11 10.85 26.74
N ARG A 815 -1.96 11.70 27.34
CA ARG A 815 -2.29 13.04 26.83
C ARG A 815 -1.04 13.92 26.72
N ALA A 816 -0.20 13.94 27.75
CA ALA A 816 1.07 14.68 27.72
C ALA A 816 1.99 14.18 26.61
N TRP A 817 2.10 12.86 26.41
CA TRP A 817 2.92 12.27 25.37
C TRP A 817 2.42 12.57 23.95
N TYR A 818 1.10 12.57 23.71
CA TYR A 818 0.55 13.00 22.41
C TYR A 818 0.82 14.48 22.15
N ALA A 819 0.67 15.36 23.15
CA ALA A 819 1.02 16.76 22.97
C ALA A 819 2.53 16.97 22.73
N LEU A 820 3.40 16.19 23.38
CA LEU A 820 4.84 16.17 23.10
C LEU A 820 5.10 15.71 21.66
N MET A 821 4.50 14.61 21.21
CA MET A 821 4.61 14.09 19.84
C MET A 821 4.22 15.16 18.79
N TYR A 822 3.13 15.88 19.00
CA TYR A 822 2.69 16.95 18.10
C TYR A 822 3.61 18.17 18.15
N ALA A 823 4.17 18.50 19.31
CA ALA A 823 5.07 19.64 19.49
C ALA A 823 6.51 19.39 19.01
N LEU A 824 7.00 18.16 19.03
CA LEU A 824 8.29 17.78 18.45
C LEU A 824 8.32 18.08 16.92
N PRO A 825 9.50 18.25 16.30
CA PRO A 825 9.66 18.24 14.85
C PRO A 825 9.11 16.96 14.20
N ASN A 826 9.18 16.89 12.86
CA ASN A 826 8.75 15.77 12.03
C ASN A 826 7.22 15.57 11.96
N LYS A 827 6.72 14.84 10.95
CA LYS A 827 5.28 14.66 10.68
C LYS A 827 4.62 13.66 11.62
N LYS A 828 3.28 13.58 11.68
CA LYS A 828 2.53 12.83 12.72
C LYS A 828 1.74 11.67 12.15
N LEU A 829 1.78 10.49 12.76
CA LEU A 829 0.88 9.37 12.41
C LEU A 829 0.36 8.67 13.68
N LEU A 830 -0.97 8.48 13.75
CA LEU A 830 -1.65 7.72 14.80
C LEU A 830 -2.52 6.62 14.18
N PHE A 831 -2.42 5.40 14.68
CA PHE A 831 -3.34 4.31 14.34
C PHE A 831 -4.70 4.48 15.01
N MET A 832 -5.74 4.06 14.31
CA MET A 832 -7.12 4.04 14.80
C MET A 832 -7.28 3.31 16.15
N GLY A 833 -8.10 3.87 17.03
CA GLY A 833 -8.26 3.40 18.41
C GLY A 833 -7.28 4.05 19.38
N THR A 834 -6.11 4.52 18.93
CA THR A 834 -5.14 5.18 19.80
C THR A 834 -5.56 6.62 20.14
N GLU A 835 -6.29 7.29 19.26
CA GLU A 835 -6.70 8.70 19.40
C GLU A 835 -7.76 8.92 20.48
N PHE A 836 -8.55 7.89 20.82
CA PHE A 836 -9.45 7.88 21.97
C PHE A 836 -8.97 6.95 23.09
N ALA A 837 -7.72 6.48 23.01
CA ALA A 837 -7.08 5.59 23.98
C ALA A 837 -7.93 4.35 24.32
N GLN A 838 -8.22 3.52 23.32
CA GLN A 838 -8.93 2.25 23.51
C GLN A 838 -8.27 1.38 24.59
N ASP A 839 -9.08 0.78 25.47
CA ASP A 839 -8.58 -0.05 26.58
C ASP A 839 -8.00 -1.39 26.11
N ARG A 840 -8.57 -2.03 25.06
CA ARG A 840 -8.09 -3.30 24.51
C ARG A 840 -7.04 -3.12 23.40
N GLU A 841 -6.20 -4.15 23.24
CA GLU A 841 -5.39 -4.38 22.04
C GLU A 841 -6.27 -4.41 20.78
N TRP A 842 -5.75 -3.89 19.67
CA TRP A 842 -6.41 -3.97 18.39
C TRP A 842 -6.52 -5.44 17.92
N ASN A 843 -7.69 -5.77 17.38
CA ASN A 843 -8.02 -7.07 16.83
C ASN A 843 -8.78 -6.84 15.50
N SER A 844 -8.23 -7.32 14.40
CA SER A 844 -8.76 -7.17 13.04
C SER A 844 -10.12 -7.84 12.80
N ASN A 845 -10.49 -8.81 13.65
CA ASN A 845 -11.71 -9.59 13.50
C ASN A 845 -12.96 -8.94 14.12
N ILE A 846 -12.83 -7.77 14.76
CA ILE A 846 -13.93 -7.02 15.39
C ILE A 846 -13.87 -5.52 15.05
N SER A 847 -14.93 -4.78 15.38
CA SER A 847 -14.91 -3.31 15.36
C SER A 847 -14.09 -2.76 16.53
N LEU A 848 -13.54 -1.55 16.38
CA LEU A 848 -13.07 -0.73 17.51
C LEU A 848 -14.19 -0.48 18.53
N ASP A 849 -13.79 -0.24 19.79
CA ASP A 849 -14.67 -0.01 20.93
C ASP A 849 -15.27 1.41 20.97
N TRP A 850 -16.07 1.76 19.96
CA TRP A 850 -16.69 3.09 19.83
C TRP A 850 -17.52 3.52 21.06
N HIS A 851 -18.05 2.57 21.84
CA HIS A 851 -18.78 2.82 23.07
C HIS A 851 -17.94 3.48 24.19
N LEU A 852 -16.61 3.39 24.13
CA LEU A 852 -15.73 4.05 25.12
C LEU A 852 -15.84 5.57 25.08
N LEU A 853 -16.27 6.16 23.96
CA LEU A 853 -16.51 7.60 23.83
C LEU A 853 -17.66 8.13 24.71
N ASP A 854 -18.47 7.26 25.31
CA ASP A 854 -19.44 7.64 26.34
C ASP A 854 -18.76 8.06 27.66
N SER A 855 -17.52 7.61 27.92
CA SER A 855 -16.71 8.00 29.06
C SER A 855 -15.91 9.28 28.80
N GLN A 856 -15.82 10.14 29.82
CA GLN A 856 -15.11 11.43 29.76
C GLN A 856 -13.63 11.28 29.42
N MET A 857 -12.96 10.21 29.87
CA MET A 857 -11.50 10.06 29.67
C MET A 857 -11.13 9.77 28.21
N HIS A 858 -11.83 8.82 27.56
CA HIS A 858 -11.62 8.51 26.13
C HIS A 858 -12.05 9.67 25.23
N ARG A 859 -13.21 10.28 25.53
CA ARG A 859 -13.67 11.47 24.82
C ARG A 859 -12.67 12.61 24.98
N GLY A 860 -12.19 12.88 26.19
CA GLY A 860 -11.20 13.92 26.47
C GLY A 860 -9.88 13.72 25.74
N THR A 861 -9.40 12.49 25.58
CA THR A 861 -8.24 12.19 24.74
C THR A 861 -8.53 12.47 23.25
N ARG A 862 -9.71 12.08 22.74
CA ARG A 862 -10.11 12.37 21.35
C ARG A 862 -10.23 13.88 21.09
N GLU A 863 -10.81 14.62 22.02
CA GLU A 863 -10.89 16.09 21.98
C GLU A 863 -9.49 16.73 22.00
N LEU A 864 -8.56 16.19 22.79
CA LEU A 864 -7.16 16.62 22.76
C LEU A 864 -6.53 16.37 21.38
N ILE A 865 -6.69 15.19 20.76
CA ILE A 865 -6.16 14.94 19.41
C ILE A 865 -6.77 15.91 18.39
N ARG A 866 -8.08 16.19 18.49
CA ARG A 866 -8.76 17.18 17.65
C ARG A 866 -8.13 18.57 17.78
N ASP A 867 -7.89 19.04 19.00
CA ASP A 867 -7.32 20.37 19.23
C ASP A 867 -5.80 20.43 18.97
N LEU A 868 -5.08 19.32 19.14
CA LEU A 868 -3.69 19.17 18.68
C LEU A 868 -3.57 19.25 17.16
N ASN A 869 -4.46 18.59 16.41
CA ASN A 869 -4.53 18.69 14.94
C ASN A 869 -4.80 20.13 14.50
N LYS A 870 -5.78 20.83 15.11
CA LYS A 870 -6.05 22.25 14.83
C LYS A 870 -4.85 23.14 15.15
N MET A 871 -4.19 22.91 16.29
CA MET A 871 -2.99 23.66 16.68
C MET A 871 -1.85 23.43 15.67
N TYR A 872 -1.63 22.18 15.26
CA TYR A 872 -0.60 21.80 14.28
C TYR A 872 -0.85 22.42 12.91
N GLN A 873 -2.10 22.45 12.42
CA GLN A 873 -2.43 23.11 11.15
C GLN A 873 -2.45 24.65 11.24
N GLY A 874 -2.77 25.21 12.41
CA GLY A 874 -2.91 26.65 12.62
C GLY A 874 -1.63 27.39 13.01
N SER A 875 -0.53 26.67 13.27
CA SER A 875 0.68 27.22 13.89
C SER A 875 1.93 26.90 13.06
N PRO A 876 2.37 27.79 12.15
CA PRO A 876 3.48 27.53 11.23
C PRO A 876 4.79 27.10 11.90
N ALA A 877 5.05 27.57 13.12
CA ALA A 877 6.19 27.16 13.93
C ALA A 877 6.26 25.64 14.22
N LEU A 878 5.12 24.95 14.22
CA LEU A 878 5.06 23.51 14.47
C LEU A 878 5.33 22.65 13.24
N HIS A 879 5.27 23.18 12.01
CA HIS A 879 5.37 22.37 10.79
C HIS A 879 6.30 22.88 9.67
N GLU A 880 6.49 24.20 9.51
CA GLU A 880 7.28 24.77 8.39
C GLU A 880 8.74 24.30 8.35
N SER A 881 9.31 24.02 9.53
CA SER A 881 10.72 23.66 9.73
C SER A 881 10.88 22.27 10.34
N ASP A 882 9.92 21.36 10.11
CA ASP A 882 9.92 19.99 10.67
C ASP A 882 11.11 19.11 10.25
N SER A 883 11.82 19.49 9.19
CA SER A 883 13.03 18.81 8.68
C SER A 883 14.27 19.70 8.71
N ASP A 884 14.26 20.77 9.53
CA ASP A 884 15.37 21.72 9.65
C ASP A 884 15.65 22.04 11.12
N ALA A 885 16.89 21.79 11.56
CA ALA A 885 17.32 22.05 12.93
C ALA A 885 17.13 23.51 13.37
N ARG A 886 17.04 24.48 12.44
CA ARG A 886 16.75 25.89 12.74
C ARG A 886 15.35 26.13 13.31
N GLY A 887 14.42 25.18 13.08
CA GLY A 887 13.05 25.20 13.60
C GLY A 887 12.88 24.74 15.04
N PHE A 888 13.96 24.36 15.73
CA PHE A 888 13.95 23.78 17.06
C PHE A 888 15.10 24.33 17.92
N GLU A 889 14.86 24.55 19.22
CA GLU A 889 15.92 24.93 20.16
C GLU A 889 15.57 24.48 21.58
N TRP A 890 16.46 23.74 22.26
CA TRP A 890 16.23 23.40 23.66
C TRP A 890 16.23 24.67 24.55
N ILE A 891 15.37 24.67 25.57
CA ILE A 891 15.44 25.61 26.69
C ILE A 891 16.15 24.93 27.85
N ASP A 892 15.64 23.78 28.29
CA ASP A 892 16.29 22.92 29.26
C ASP A 892 15.96 21.44 29.05
N THR A 893 16.95 20.59 29.31
CA THR A 893 16.86 19.13 29.35
C THR A 893 17.50 18.54 30.61
N ALA A 894 17.97 19.37 31.55
CA ALA A 894 18.80 18.97 32.68
C ALA A 894 18.01 18.68 33.96
N ASP A 895 16.76 19.13 34.10
CA ASP A 895 15.88 18.78 35.23
C ASP A 895 15.34 17.34 35.13
N ASP A 896 16.25 16.38 35.26
CA ASP A 896 15.94 14.94 35.35
C ASP A 896 15.20 14.61 36.65
N ASP A 897 15.61 15.20 37.78
CA ASP A 897 15.01 15.05 39.11
C ASP A 897 13.51 15.41 39.14
N SER A 898 13.06 16.37 38.33
CA SER A 898 11.64 16.67 38.11
C SER A 898 11.08 16.06 36.83
N SER A 899 11.92 15.41 36.02
CA SER A 899 11.58 14.83 34.72
C SER A 899 10.81 15.82 33.83
N VAL A 900 11.38 17.02 33.71
CA VAL A 900 10.92 18.10 32.84
C VAL A 900 11.82 18.20 31.61
N ILE A 901 11.22 18.47 30.45
CA ILE A 901 11.93 18.97 29.26
C ILE A 901 11.22 20.22 28.75
N SER A 902 11.98 21.16 28.20
CA SER A 902 11.41 22.37 27.60
C SER A 902 12.20 22.82 26.38
N PHE A 903 11.48 23.27 25.34
CA PHE A 903 12.06 23.67 24.05
C PHE A 903 11.21 24.73 23.34
N LEU A 904 11.80 25.30 22.30
CA LEU A 904 11.18 26.24 21.38
C LEU A 904 10.96 25.56 20.02
N ARG A 905 9.81 25.85 19.41
CA ARG A 905 9.54 25.62 17.99
C ARG A 905 9.47 26.97 17.29
N PHE A 906 10.05 27.08 16.09
CA PHE A 906 10.13 28.34 15.34
C PHE A 906 9.58 28.22 13.92
N THR A 907 9.03 29.32 13.41
CA THR A 907 8.81 29.52 11.97
C THR A 907 10.12 29.53 11.19
N LYS A 908 10.04 29.34 9.88
CA LYS A 908 11.19 29.30 8.95
C LYS A 908 12.03 30.57 8.96
N ASP A 909 11.39 31.72 9.21
CA ASP A 909 12.03 33.03 9.36
C ASP A 909 12.36 33.39 10.83
N ARG A 910 11.97 32.53 11.77
CA ARG A 910 12.07 32.70 13.23
C ARG A 910 11.41 33.97 13.78
N THR A 911 10.41 34.51 13.09
CA THR A 911 9.61 35.66 13.58
C THR A 911 8.53 35.26 14.59
N GLU A 912 8.11 34.00 14.59
CA GLU A 912 7.14 33.46 15.55
C GLU A 912 7.68 32.16 16.16
N PHE A 913 7.30 31.92 17.42
CA PHE A 913 7.74 30.73 18.16
C PHE A 913 6.73 30.28 19.21
N MET A 914 6.81 29.00 19.56
CA MET A 914 6.08 28.39 20.65
C MET A 914 7.04 27.86 21.72
N VAL A 915 6.68 28.07 22.99
CA VAL A 915 7.38 27.52 24.16
C VAL A 915 6.66 26.25 24.58
N VAL A 916 7.36 25.12 24.56
CA VAL A 916 6.81 23.81 24.92
C VAL A 916 7.47 23.34 26.20
N ILE A 917 6.66 22.92 27.17
CA ILE A 917 7.13 22.42 28.47
C ILE A 917 6.40 21.11 28.73
N THR A 918 7.13 20.02 28.95
CA THR A 918 6.57 18.70 29.26
C THR A 918 7.08 18.23 30.60
N HIS A 919 6.17 17.91 31.52
CA HIS A 919 6.44 17.48 32.89
C HIS A 919 5.76 16.14 33.16
N ILE A 920 6.54 15.07 33.37
CA ILE A 920 6.03 13.70 33.37
C ILE A 920 6.11 13.03 34.76
N THR A 921 5.76 13.76 35.82
CA THR A 921 5.66 13.23 37.20
C THR A 921 4.34 13.63 37.87
N PRO A 922 3.89 12.94 38.95
CA PRO A 922 2.63 13.25 39.63
C PRO A 922 2.68 14.50 40.51
N VAL A 923 3.83 15.18 40.62
CA VAL A 923 4.02 16.28 41.59
C VAL A 923 3.87 17.62 40.89
N VAL A 924 2.72 18.30 41.10
CA VAL A 924 2.48 19.68 40.64
C VAL A 924 3.67 20.58 41.02
N ARG A 925 4.17 21.37 40.06
CA ARG A 925 5.29 22.31 40.29
C ARG A 925 4.80 23.76 40.18
N PRO A 926 4.38 24.40 41.29
CA PRO A 926 4.03 25.82 41.29
C PRO A 926 5.27 26.70 41.12
N ASN A 927 5.11 27.87 40.50
CA ASN A 927 6.17 28.87 40.31
C ASN A 927 7.42 28.36 39.56
N TYR A 928 7.27 27.32 38.72
CA TYR A 928 8.36 26.79 37.92
C TYR A 928 8.80 27.82 36.88
N ARG A 929 10.10 28.13 36.82
CA ARG A 929 10.64 29.20 35.97
C ARG A 929 11.18 28.64 34.65
N ILE A 930 10.78 29.25 33.53
CA ILE A 930 11.22 28.88 32.18
C ILE A 930 11.80 30.12 31.49
N GLY A 931 13.05 30.03 31.04
CA GLY A 931 13.67 31.06 30.20
C GLY A 931 12.98 31.16 28.84
N VAL A 932 12.63 32.38 28.41
CA VAL A 932 11.94 32.66 27.14
C VAL A 932 12.70 33.70 26.30
N PRO A 933 12.52 33.75 24.97
CA PRO A 933 13.27 34.65 24.10
C PRO A 933 12.95 36.14 24.27
N GLU A 934 11.69 36.48 24.57
CA GLU A 934 11.18 37.85 24.49
C GLU A 934 10.38 38.27 25.73
N MET A 935 10.24 39.57 25.90
CA MET A 935 9.40 40.18 26.94
C MET A 935 7.95 40.28 26.46
N GLY A 936 6.98 39.96 27.31
CA GLY A 936 5.56 40.09 26.99
C GLY A 936 4.69 39.11 27.76
N ARG A 937 3.42 39.00 27.38
CA ARG A 937 2.47 38.03 27.93
C ARG A 937 2.46 36.76 27.08
N TYR A 938 2.69 35.63 27.71
CA TYR A 938 2.64 34.30 27.10
C TYR A 938 1.31 33.64 27.42
N ARG A 939 0.47 33.43 26.39
CA ARG A 939 -0.82 32.75 26.49
C ARG A 939 -0.62 31.25 26.56
N GLU A 940 -1.32 30.60 27.49
CA GLU A 940 -1.44 29.13 27.54
C GLU A 940 -2.36 28.68 26.39
N VAL A 941 -1.78 28.20 25.28
CA VAL A 941 -2.54 27.75 24.10
C VAL A 941 -2.90 26.28 24.15
N LEU A 942 -2.15 25.49 24.91
CA LEU A 942 -2.47 24.10 25.24
C LEU A 942 -2.05 23.79 26.68
N ASN A 943 -2.91 23.05 27.36
CA ASN A 943 -2.61 22.41 28.63
C ASN A 943 -3.33 21.05 28.69
N THR A 944 -2.58 19.95 28.67
CA THR A 944 -3.16 18.59 28.64
C THR A 944 -3.80 18.15 29.96
N ASP A 945 -3.70 18.95 31.02
CA ASP A 945 -4.40 18.76 32.29
C ASP A 945 -5.74 19.52 32.37
N ALA A 946 -6.17 20.23 31.31
CA ALA A 946 -7.47 20.90 31.31
C ALA A 946 -8.63 19.90 31.53
N GLU A 947 -9.67 20.34 32.26
CA GLU A 947 -10.84 19.50 32.62
C GLU A 947 -11.56 18.93 31.38
N VAL A 948 -11.58 19.70 30.28
CA VAL A 948 -12.15 19.30 28.99
C VAL A 948 -11.51 18.04 28.39
N TYR A 949 -10.24 17.77 28.73
CA TYR A 949 -9.53 16.56 28.31
C TYR A 949 -9.53 15.47 29.39
N GLY A 950 -10.21 15.68 30.53
CA GLY A 950 -10.21 14.80 31.69
C GLY A 950 -9.00 14.96 32.61
N GLY A 951 -8.36 16.14 32.65
CA GLY A 951 -7.32 16.46 33.63
C GLY A 951 -7.84 17.09 34.92
N GLY A 952 -6.92 17.41 35.85
CA GLY A 952 -7.18 18.02 37.14
C GLY A 952 -7.27 19.55 37.13
N ASN A 953 -7.22 20.16 35.94
CA ASN A 953 -7.36 21.57 35.65
C ASN A 953 -6.37 22.48 36.40
N GLN A 954 -5.16 21.97 36.69
CA GLN A 954 -4.04 22.80 37.14
C GLN A 954 -3.46 23.55 35.93
N GLY A 955 -2.90 24.75 36.15
CA GLY A 955 -2.32 25.57 35.08
C GLY A 955 -2.03 26.98 35.55
N SER A 956 -1.74 27.89 34.62
CA SER A 956 -1.37 29.28 34.91
C SER A 956 -2.48 30.28 34.57
N GLU A 957 -3.75 29.95 34.87
CA GLU A 957 -4.92 30.83 34.65
C GLU A 957 -5.01 31.43 33.22
N GLY A 958 -4.54 30.69 32.21
CA GLY A 958 -4.54 31.09 30.80
C GLY A 958 -3.26 31.78 30.30
N GLY A 959 -2.24 31.97 31.14
CA GLY A 959 -0.92 32.44 30.70
C GLY A 959 -0.04 33.06 31.79
N ALA A 960 1.20 33.36 31.44
CA ALA A 960 2.17 34.02 32.33
C ALA A 960 2.78 35.24 31.66
N THR A 961 3.13 36.27 32.44
CA THR A 961 3.89 37.44 31.92
C THR A 961 5.37 37.20 32.15
N ALA A 962 6.19 37.47 31.14
CA ALA A 962 7.63 37.37 31.25
C ALA A 962 8.18 38.49 32.15
N GLU A 963 9.21 38.16 32.92
CA GLU A 963 9.99 39.06 33.73
C GLU A 963 11.40 39.18 33.14
N GLN A 964 12.05 40.33 33.29
CA GLN A 964 13.49 40.47 33.01
C GLN A 964 14.30 39.79 34.14
N HIS A 965 14.28 38.46 34.14
CA HIS A 965 14.93 37.61 35.11
C HIS A 965 15.65 36.49 34.37
N TRP A 966 16.98 36.47 34.48
CA TRP A 966 17.83 35.52 33.77
C TRP A 966 17.52 34.06 34.16
N ALA A 967 17.22 33.20 33.18
CA ALA A 967 17.00 31.76 33.38
C ALA A 967 17.30 30.98 32.09
N HIS A 968 17.80 29.75 32.21
CA HIS A 968 18.09 28.84 31.08
C HIS A 968 18.87 29.51 29.92
N GLY A 969 19.83 30.38 30.26
CA GLY A 969 20.66 31.10 29.30
C GLY A 969 19.99 32.29 28.58
N ARG A 970 18.79 32.71 29.00
CA ARG A 970 18.02 33.82 28.40
C ARG A 970 17.78 34.94 29.41
N GLU A 971 17.60 36.15 28.90
CA GLU A 971 17.37 37.37 29.71
C GLU A 971 15.98 37.40 30.36
N TYR A 972 14.98 36.87 29.67
CA TYR A 972 13.58 36.86 30.13
C TYR A 972 13.17 35.48 30.61
N SER A 973 12.24 35.42 31.56
CA SER A 973 11.62 34.16 31.98
C SER A 973 10.18 34.35 32.46
N VAL A 974 9.37 33.30 32.27
CA VAL A 974 8.03 33.20 32.85
C VAL A 974 8.05 32.27 34.06
N CYS A 975 7.22 32.55 35.06
CA CYS A 975 6.86 31.59 36.11
C CYS A 975 5.49 31.00 35.82
N VAL A 976 5.41 29.67 35.77
CA VAL A 976 4.20 28.90 35.47
C VAL A 976 3.96 27.83 36.53
N THR A 977 2.72 27.37 36.66
CA THR A 977 2.39 26.14 37.40
C THR A 977 2.41 24.98 36.42
N LEU A 978 3.34 24.03 36.57
CA LEU A 978 3.35 22.82 35.76
C LEU A 978 2.37 21.79 36.35
N PRO A 979 1.33 21.38 35.61
CA PRO A 979 0.41 20.34 36.04
C PRO A 979 1.11 18.97 36.11
N PRO A 980 0.54 17.99 36.82
CA PRO A 980 1.12 16.66 36.94
C PRO A 980 0.83 15.84 35.67
N TYR A 981 1.85 15.17 35.12
CA TYR A 981 1.77 14.45 33.83
C TYR A 981 1.14 15.30 32.70
N ALA A 982 1.77 16.44 32.40
CA ALA A 982 1.22 17.37 31.43
C ALA A 982 2.25 17.97 30.48
N THR A 983 1.76 18.32 29.29
CA THR A 983 2.44 19.19 28.35
C THR A 983 1.68 20.50 28.28
N VAL A 984 2.41 21.60 28.45
CA VAL A 984 1.92 22.97 28.34
C VAL A 984 2.62 23.62 27.15
N VAL A 985 1.84 24.27 26.29
CA VAL A 985 2.35 25.06 25.15
C VAL A 985 1.95 26.50 25.35
N LEU A 986 2.92 27.41 25.26
CA LEU A 986 2.74 28.85 25.38
C LEU A 986 3.09 29.57 24.07
N GLU A 987 2.33 30.60 23.75
CA GLU A 987 2.54 31.49 22.61
C GLU A 987 2.65 32.94 23.10
N LEU A 988 3.58 33.73 22.54
CA LEU A 988 3.67 35.16 22.85
C LEU A 988 2.46 35.91 22.28
N GLU A 989 1.71 36.61 23.14
CA GLU A 989 0.60 37.46 22.70
C GLU A 989 1.13 38.66 21.89
N LYS A 990 0.86 38.66 20.58
CA LYS A 990 1.18 39.79 19.69
C LYS A 990 0.44 41.03 20.18
N GLU A 991 1.18 42.11 20.50
CA GLU A 991 0.58 43.40 20.81
C GLU A 991 -0.33 43.83 19.65
N LYS A 992 -1.63 43.99 19.94
CA LYS A 992 -2.54 44.69 19.02
C LYS A 992 -2.06 46.13 18.94
N LYS A 993 -1.41 46.49 17.82
CA LYS A 993 -1.22 47.88 17.44
C LYS A 993 -2.59 48.52 17.26
N GLU A 994 -3.08 49.16 18.33
CA GLU A 994 -4.20 50.09 18.22
C GLU A 994 -3.80 51.20 17.26
N ASP A 995 -4.61 51.41 16.21
CA ASP A 995 -4.44 52.51 15.25
C ASP A 995 -4.68 53.85 15.96
N LYS A 996 -3.66 54.35 16.67
CA LYS A 996 -3.57 55.72 17.21
C LYS A 996 -3.36 56.75 16.09
N GLN A 997 -4.11 56.60 14.99
CA GLN A 997 -4.04 57.46 13.80
C GLN A 997 -5.44 57.82 13.26
N LYS A 998 -6.45 57.93 14.15
CA LYS A 998 -7.75 58.53 13.83
C LYS A 998 -8.19 59.73 14.68
N ASP A 999 -7.63 59.95 15.87
CA ASP A 999 -8.12 61.03 16.76
C ASP A 999 -7.46 62.41 16.56
N GLU A 1000 -6.34 62.52 15.83
CA GLU A 1000 -5.71 63.84 15.55
C GLU A 1000 -6.33 64.63 14.37
N LYS A 1001 -7.40 64.14 13.74
CA LYS A 1001 -8.06 64.82 12.60
C LYS A 1001 -9.47 65.35 12.87
N THR A 1002 -9.78 65.71 14.11
CA THR A 1002 -11.06 66.37 14.46
C THR A 1002 -10.91 67.63 15.33
N VAL A 1003 -9.88 68.46 15.09
CA VAL A 1003 -9.84 69.85 15.57
C VAL A 1003 -9.76 70.81 14.39
N LYS A 1004 -10.92 71.15 13.83
CA LYS A 1004 -11.09 72.36 13.00
C LYS A 1004 -12.11 73.28 13.66
N THR A 1005 -11.57 74.39 14.15
CA THR A 1005 -12.27 75.54 14.71
C THR A 1005 -13.35 76.07 13.77
N VAL A 1006 -14.54 76.33 14.33
CA VAL A 1006 -15.58 77.18 13.71
C VAL A 1006 -15.37 78.60 14.25
N PRO A 1007 -15.21 79.63 13.40
CA PRO A 1007 -15.11 81.01 13.85
C PRO A 1007 -16.52 81.59 14.13
N GLY A 1008 -16.76 81.98 15.38
CA GLY A 1008 -17.97 82.72 15.77
C GLY A 1008 -17.95 84.15 15.21
N ARG A 1009 -19.15 84.72 15.00
CA ARG A 1009 -19.33 86.11 14.58
C ARG A 1009 -20.47 86.73 15.37
N VAL A 1010 -20.20 87.91 15.95
CA VAL A 1010 -21.00 88.67 16.92
C VAL A 1010 -20.98 88.06 18.32
#